data_AF-A0A430Q0Q8-F1
#
_entry.id   AF-A0A430Q0Q8-F1
#
_cell.length_a   1.000
_cell.length_b   1.000
_cell.length_c   1.000
_cell.angle_alpha   90.00
_cell.angle_beta   90.00
_cell.angle_gamma   90.00
#
_symmetry.space_group_name_H-M   'P 1'
#
loop_
_entity.id
_entity.type
_entity.pdbx_description
1 polymer ?
#
loop_
_entity_poly.entity_id
_entity_poly.type
_entity_poly.pdbx_seq_one_letter_code
_entity_poly.pdbx_strand_id
1 'polypeptide(L)'
;MFVLEQEEYKREKIQWTFIDFGMDLQACIDLIEKPMGILSILEEECIVPKASDQTFLSKLYDNHLGKSPNFTKPKPPKPGHVEAHFELHHYAGSVPYTITGWLEKNKDPLNDSVVALLGGSKDPLVSNLFTPVVGVIDAHLVLHQLHCNGVLEGIRICRKGFPNRMIYSEFKQRYSILAPNVIPDGFVDGRQVTEKLLEATQLDKNLYQCGNTKVFFKAGTLAHLEDLRDDKLNGIISLFQAEIRGYLMRKQYKKLQDQRVALTLMQRNIRKYLVLRNWPWWRLYTKVKPMLNIARQEEEMKKAAEELAKLKEEFEKLEKLKKELEEQNVTVLQQKNDLFLQLQTEQDSLADAEEKISKLVLQRGDMEQRIKELEERLADEEDQAANLNEVKKKMSSEIEELKKDVEDLESSLQKAEQEKQTKDNQIRTLQAEMAQQDETIGKLNKDKKNLEEQNKRTQEALQAEEDKMEENLAREQKIRGDVEKSKRKLEGDLKATQETVDDLERVKRDLEEQLRRKEAEISGLSGKFEDEQGLVAQLQRKIKELQTRIQELEEDLEAERAARSKAEKSRQQLNSEKTVKALESQLQEVSVKLDEATRNLNEQASTKARSSQEVSELQRQLEEAESQLSQLNKIKQQLSAQLEEARHSLEDESRMKAKLNGEVRNLTSDLDSLRETLEEEQSAKGDLQRQLQKLQGELQQLRSRGGGGGDVRSEEVEELKRKMNAKIQELESEAESAKSKCGQLEKTKARLQGELEDLMVDVERANGLASQLERKQNNFNRTLAEWQKKYADSQAELENAQRDARGQSTEIFRLKAQLEEVHEQMEGLRRENKNLSGMLIVMYWINNIN
;
A
#
# COMPACT_ATOMS: atom_id res chain seq x y z
N MET A 1 -4.81 -26.33 -8.01
CA MET A 1 -3.73 -27.34 -8.14
C MET A 1 -3.97 -28.31 -9.31
N PHE A 2 -5.06 -29.08 -9.30
CA PHE A 2 -5.26 -30.23 -10.21
C PHE A 2 -5.44 -29.89 -11.70
N VAL A 3 -6.01 -28.72 -12.03
CA VAL A 3 -6.19 -28.29 -13.44
C VAL A 3 -4.84 -28.04 -14.11
N LEU A 4 -3.97 -27.22 -13.50
CA LEU A 4 -2.66 -26.85 -14.05
C LEU A 4 -1.75 -28.05 -14.34
N GLU A 5 -1.78 -29.08 -13.50
CA GLU A 5 -0.98 -30.31 -13.71
C GLU A 5 -1.50 -31.11 -14.93
N GLN A 6 -2.82 -31.22 -15.08
CA GLN A 6 -3.43 -31.89 -16.24
C GLN A 6 -3.33 -31.04 -17.53
N GLU A 7 -3.28 -29.72 -17.41
CA GLU A 7 -2.98 -28.82 -18.53
C GLU A 7 -1.54 -28.95 -19.01
N GLU A 8 -0.57 -29.13 -18.10
CA GLU A 8 0.81 -29.45 -18.49
C GLU A 8 0.87 -30.81 -19.20
N TYR A 9 0.14 -31.83 -18.72
CA TYR A 9 0.05 -33.13 -19.40
C TYR A 9 -0.54 -33.00 -20.82
N LYS A 10 -1.57 -32.16 -20.99
CA LYS A 10 -2.18 -31.84 -22.29
C LYS A 10 -1.23 -31.06 -23.20
N ARG A 11 -0.48 -30.08 -22.67
CA ARG A 11 0.55 -29.29 -23.38
C ARG A 11 1.71 -30.17 -23.86
N GLU A 12 2.15 -31.09 -23.02
CA GLU A 12 3.20 -32.07 -23.31
C GLU A 12 2.70 -33.28 -24.11
N LYS A 13 1.39 -33.36 -24.41
CA LYS A 13 0.73 -34.42 -25.20
C LYS A 13 1.02 -35.84 -24.70
N ILE A 14 1.17 -36.02 -23.39
CA ILE A 14 1.24 -37.37 -22.82
C ILE A 14 -0.12 -38.06 -22.92
N GLN A 15 -0.16 -39.40 -22.98
CA GLN A 15 -1.41 -40.16 -23.01
C GLN A 15 -2.05 -40.10 -21.61
N TRP A 16 -2.87 -39.07 -21.42
CA TRP A 16 -3.64 -38.81 -20.20
C TRP A 16 -5.10 -38.54 -20.55
N THR A 17 -6.03 -39.16 -19.82
CA THR A 17 -7.46 -38.84 -19.90
C THR A 17 -7.76 -37.81 -18.85
N PHE A 18 -8.29 -36.63 -19.25
CA PHE A 18 -8.61 -35.57 -18.29
C PHE A 18 -9.63 -36.09 -17.26
N ILE A 19 -9.30 -35.97 -15.98
CA ILE A 19 -10.15 -36.35 -14.86
C ILE A 19 -10.58 -35.07 -14.17
N ASP A 20 -11.83 -34.70 -14.37
CA ASP A 20 -12.47 -33.69 -13.55
C ASP A 20 -12.96 -34.33 -12.24
N PHE A 21 -12.83 -33.57 -11.15
CA PHE A 21 -13.33 -33.94 -9.82
C PHE A 21 -14.47 -33.03 -9.34
N GLY A 22 -14.89 -32.04 -10.14
CA GLY A 22 -15.98 -31.12 -9.81
C GLY A 22 -15.70 -30.22 -8.60
N MET A 23 -14.47 -30.18 -8.12
CA MET A 23 -14.04 -29.33 -6.99
C MET A 23 -13.66 -27.94 -7.51
N ASP A 24 -14.67 -27.16 -7.90
CA ASP A 24 -14.47 -25.76 -8.26
C ASP A 24 -14.84 -24.84 -7.07
N LEU A 25 -13.87 -24.01 -6.68
CA LEU A 25 -14.03 -22.99 -5.65
C LEU A 25 -14.28 -21.60 -6.21
N GLN A 26 -14.13 -21.41 -7.53
CA GLN A 26 -14.20 -20.11 -8.17
C GLN A 26 -15.55 -19.44 -7.94
N ALA A 27 -16.66 -20.20 -7.95
CA ALA A 27 -17.99 -19.66 -7.64
C ALA A 27 -18.15 -19.12 -6.20
N CYS A 28 -17.36 -19.61 -5.24
CA CYS A 28 -17.33 -19.08 -3.86
C CYS A 28 -16.41 -17.86 -3.73
N ILE A 29 -15.28 -17.88 -4.45
CA ILE A 29 -14.32 -16.78 -4.48
C ILE A 29 -14.93 -15.58 -5.20
N ASP A 30 -15.54 -15.80 -6.36
CA ASP A 30 -16.26 -14.80 -7.14
C ASP A 30 -17.37 -14.11 -6.33
N LEU A 31 -18.12 -14.87 -5.52
CA LEU A 31 -19.16 -14.33 -4.65
C LEU A 31 -18.61 -13.38 -3.56
N ILE A 32 -17.34 -13.53 -3.17
CA ILE A 32 -16.71 -12.74 -2.11
C ILE A 32 -15.90 -11.57 -2.70
N GLU A 33 -15.05 -11.84 -3.69
CA GLU A 33 -13.98 -10.95 -4.16
C GLU A 33 -14.28 -10.18 -5.46
N LYS A 34 -15.20 -10.65 -6.32
CA LYS A 34 -15.46 -9.93 -7.59
C LYS A 34 -16.23 -8.62 -7.35
N PRO A 35 -16.20 -7.67 -8.31
CA PRO A 35 -17.10 -6.52 -8.32
C PRO A 35 -18.55 -6.97 -8.15
N MET A 36 -19.32 -6.27 -7.31
CA MET A 36 -20.67 -6.67 -6.86
C MET A 36 -20.73 -7.96 -6.01
N GLY A 37 -19.60 -8.50 -5.54
CA GLY A 37 -19.52 -9.54 -4.51
C GLY A 37 -19.61 -8.98 -3.09
N ILE A 38 -19.57 -9.86 -2.09
CA ILE A 38 -19.81 -9.51 -0.68
C ILE A 38 -18.86 -8.42 -0.17
N LEU A 39 -17.56 -8.47 -0.49
CA LEU A 39 -16.60 -7.43 -0.05
C LEU A 39 -16.84 -6.11 -0.78
N SER A 40 -17.08 -6.13 -2.09
CA SER A 40 -17.38 -4.94 -2.88
C SER A 40 -18.65 -4.22 -2.40
N ILE A 41 -19.72 -4.97 -2.07
CA ILE A 41 -20.96 -4.40 -1.50
C ILE A 41 -20.71 -3.85 -0.08
N LEU A 42 -19.86 -4.52 0.71
CA LEU A 42 -19.51 -4.08 2.06
C LEU A 42 -18.70 -2.78 2.04
N GLU A 43 -17.74 -2.65 1.12
CA GLU A 43 -16.94 -1.45 0.91
C GLU A 43 -17.78 -0.26 0.44
N GLU A 44 -18.70 -0.44 -0.52
CA GLU A 44 -19.63 0.61 -0.94
C GLU A 44 -20.54 1.04 0.25
N GLU A 45 -21.17 0.11 0.97
CA GLU A 45 -22.00 0.43 2.14
C GLU A 45 -21.19 1.07 3.30
N CYS A 46 -19.89 0.78 3.43
CA CYS A 46 -19.02 1.43 4.43
C CYS A 46 -18.73 2.92 4.15
N ILE A 47 -19.07 3.42 2.95
CA ILE A 47 -18.91 4.82 2.52
C ILE A 47 -20.26 5.55 2.51
N VAL A 48 -21.38 4.86 2.26
CA VAL A 48 -22.74 5.45 2.24
C VAL A 48 -23.15 5.94 3.65
N PRO A 49 -23.39 7.25 3.87
CA PRO A 49 -23.59 7.78 5.23
C PRO A 49 -24.86 7.33 5.96
N LYS A 50 -25.83 6.72 5.25
CA LYS A 50 -27.09 6.18 5.78
C LYS A 50 -27.14 4.64 5.80
N ALA A 51 -26.05 3.97 5.45
CA ALA A 51 -26.00 2.51 5.46
C ALA A 51 -25.95 1.94 6.88
N SER A 52 -26.57 0.77 7.06
CA SER A 52 -26.61 -0.02 8.30
C SER A 52 -26.38 -1.49 7.95
N ASP A 53 -26.04 -2.33 8.93
CA ASP A 53 -25.86 -3.77 8.66
C ASP A 53 -27.13 -4.37 8.01
N GLN A 54 -28.31 -3.83 8.29
CA GLN A 54 -29.59 -4.25 7.70
C GLN A 54 -29.77 -3.81 6.23
N THR A 55 -29.25 -2.65 5.82
CA THR A 55 -29.25 -2.25 4.39
C THR A 55 -28.22 -3.08 3.62
N PHE A 56 -27.07 -3.34 4.22
CA PHE A 56 -26.06 -4.26 3.69
C PHE A 56 -26.64 -5.67 3.48
N LEU A 57 -27.34 -6.25 4.46
CA LEU A 57 -28.04 -7.53 4.31
C LEU A 57 -29.05 -7.53 3.17
N SER A 58 -29.83 -6.44 3.05
CA SER A 58 -30.85 -6.31 2.02
C SER A 58 -30.19 -6.32 0.64
N LYS A 59 -29.12 -5.53 0.44
CA LYS A 59 -28.30 -5.57 -0.78
C LYS A 59 -27.67 -6.93 -1.05
N LEU A 60 -27.19 -7.65 -0.03
CA LEU A 60 -26.67 -9.02 -0.21
C LEU A 60 -27.77 -9.98 -0.67
N TYR A 61 -28.97 -9.88 -0.10
CA TYR A 61 -30.11 -10.69 -0.50
C TYR A 61 -30.54 -10.35 -1.94
N ASP A 62 -30.70 -9.08 -2.28
CA ASP A 62 -31.11 -8.65 -3.61
C ASP A 62 -30.10 -9.05 -4.70
N ASN A 63 -28.79 -9.04 -4.40
CA ASN A 63 -27.74 -9.39 -5.35
C ASN A 63 -27.44 -10.89 -5.44
N HIS A 64 -27.57 -11.66 -4.35
CA HIS A 64 -27.08 -13.06 -4.30
C HIS A 64 -28.12 -14.11 -3.94
N LEU A 65 -29.20 -13.78 -3.21
CA LEU A 65 -30.17 -14.79 -2.78
C LEU A 65 -30.91 -15.39 -3.99
N GLY A 66 -30.79 -16.72 -4.16
CA GLY A 66 -31.37 -17.45 -5.30
C GLY A 66 -30.62 -17.25 -6.63
N LYS A 67 -29.65 -16.34 -6.69
CA LYS A 67 -28.75 -16.12 -7.85
C LYS A 67 -27.43 -16.86 -7.69
N SER A 68 -26.87 -16.87 -6.48
CA SER A 68 -25.60 -17.49 -6.15
C SER A 68 -25.82 -18.81 -5.39
N PRO A 69 -25.35 -19.98 -5.88
CA PRO A 69 -25.59 -21.27 -5.24
C PRO A 69 -24.93 -21.39 -3.85
N ASN A 70 -23.92 -20.58 -3.60
CA ASN A 70 -23.13 -20.61 -2.37
C ASN A 70 -23.65 -19.65 -1.28
N PHE A 71 -24.78 -18.95 -1.51
CA PHE A 71 -25.38 -17.99 -0.58
C PHE A 71 -26.84 -18.35 -0.26
N THR A 72 -27.14 -18.62 1.00
CA THR A 72 -28.49 -19.02 1.43
C THR A 72 -28.97 -18.31 2.71
N LYS A 73 -30.26 -18.43 3.01
CA LYS A 73 -30.81 -18.04 4.31
C LYS A 73 -30.36 -19.03 5.39
N PRO A 74 -30.04 -18.55 6.60
CA PRO A 74 -29.51 -19.39 7.65
C PRO A 74 -30.59 -20.30 8.23
N LYS A 75 -30.18 -21.47 8.69
CA LYS A 75 -31.05 -22.42 9.40
C LYS A 75 -31.49 -21.84 10.77
N PRO A 76 -32.72 -22.15 11.25
CA PRO A 76 -33.22 -21.64 12.52
C PRO A 76 -32.29 -22.01 13.68
N PRO A 77 -31.99 -21.06 14.59
CA PRO A 77 -30.97 -21.25 15.62
C PRO A 77 -31.37 -22.32 16.64
N LYS A 78 -30.37 -23.01 17.19
CA LYS A 78 -30.55 -23.86 18.38
C LYS A 78 -30.87 -22.97 19.60
N PRO A 79 -31.70 -23.43 20.55
CA PRO A 79 -32.04 -22.64 21.75
C PRO A 79 -30.79 -22.13 22.47
N GLY A 80 -30.69 -20.82 22.65
CA GLY A 80 -29.55 -20.15 23.31
C GLY A 80 -28.47 -19.59 22.39
N HIS A 81 -28.56 -19.76 21.06
CA HIS A 81 -27.64 -19.14 20.10
C HIS A 81 -28.27 -17.92 19.41
N VAL A 82 -27.44 -16.92 19.10
CA VAL A 82 -27.82 -15.72 18.34
C VAL A 82 -28.21 -16.12 16.91
N GLU A 83 -29.26 -15.48 16.38
CA GLU A 83 -29.71 -15.72 15.00
C GLU A 83 -28.68 -15.20 13.99
N ALA A 84 -28.31 -16.05 13.04
CA ALA A 84 -27.46 -15.67 11.92
C ALA A 84 -28.29 -14.93 10.86
N HIS A 85 -27.63 -14.15 10.02
CA HIS A 85 -28.28 -13.30 9.02
C HIS A 85 -28.16 -13.88 7.59
N PHE A 86 -27.07 -14.59 7.27
CA PHE A 86 -26.95 -15.41 6.06
C PHE A 86 -26.07 -16.65 6.30
N GLU A 87 -26.11 -17.63 5.38
CA GLU A 87 -25.26 -18.83 5.41
C GLU A 87 -24.47 -18.90 4.09
N LEU A 88 -23.14 -18.99 4.19
CA LEU A 88 -22.26 -19.21 3.04
C LEU A 88 -21.84 -20.68 2.98
N HIS A 89 -21.83 -21.24 1.78
CA HIS A 89 -21.35 -22.59 1.51
C HIS A 89 -19.93 -22.53 0.93
N HIS A 90 -18.93 -22.74 1.78
CA HIS A 90 -17.53 -22.90 1.36
C HIS A 90 -17.15 -24.39 1.32
N TYR A 91 -16.02 -24.75 0.71
CA TYR A 91 -15.58 -26.14 0.61
C TYR A 91 -15.50 -26.89 1.95
N ALA A 92 -15.17 -26.19 3.03
CA ALA A 92 -15.09 -26.72 4.39
C ALA A 92 -16.44 -26.81 5.13
N GLY A 93 -17.58 -26.69 4.43
CA GLY A 93 -18.94 -26.76 4.99
C GLY A 93 -19.74 -25.44 4.90
N SER A 94 -20.88 -25.37 5.58
CA SER A 94 -21.65 -24.13 5.70
C SER A 94 -21.21 -23.31 6.90
N VAL A 95 -21.04 -22.00 6.73
CA VAL A 95 -20.85 -21.06 7.86
C VAL A 95 -22.04 -20.09 7.92
N PRO A 96 -22.82 -20.11 9.02
CA PRO A 96 -23.80 -19.08 9.31
C PRO A 96 -23.08 -17.82 9.81
N TYR A 97 -23.29 -16.69 9.14
CA TYR A 97 -22.68 -15.40 9.45
C TYR A 97 -23.68 -14.46 10.10
N THR A 98 -23.25 -13.80 11.18
CA THR A 98 -23.97 -12.73 11.87
C THR A 98 -23.31 -11.40 11.51
N ILE A 99 -24.03 -10.56 10.77
CA ILE A 99 -23.54 -9.27 10.25
C ILE A 99 -23.50 -8.16 11.30
N THR A 100 -23.99 -8.39 12.50
CA THR A 100 -24.14 -7.34 13.51
C THR A 100 -22.78 -6.73 13.86
N GLY A 101 -22.69 -5.42 13.67
CA GLY A 101 -21.46 -4.64 13.77
C GLY A 101 -20.48 -4.92 12.64
N TRP A 102 -20.88 -5.37 11.45
CA TRP A 102 -19.93 -5.55 10.32
C TRP A 102 -19.51 -4.22 9.73
N LEU A 103 -20.46 -3.32 9.45
CA LEU A 103 -20.12 -1.96 9.01
C LEU A 103 -19.38 -1.17 10.10
N GLU A 104 -19.50 -1.56 11.37
CA GLU A 104 -18.77 -0.97 12.50
C GLU A 104 -17.36 -1.58 12.66
N LYS A 105 -17.21 -2.91 12.56
CA LYS A 105 -15.91 -3.59 12.55
C LYS A 105 -15.05 -3.15 11.36
N ASN A 106 -15.63 -3.01 10.17
CA ASN A 106 -14.96 -2.39 9.01
C ASN A 106 -14.77 -0.86 9.12
N LYS A 107 -15.08 -0.26 10.28
CA LYS A 107 -14.70 1.11 10.68
C LYS A 107 -13.76 1.13 11.89
N ASP A 108 -13.29 -0.04 12.35
CA ASP A 108 -12.33 -0.33 13.43
C ASP A 108 -12.42 0.49 14.74
N PRO A 109 -13.27 0.06 15.70
CA PRO A 109 -13.18 0.48 17.09
C PRO A 109 -12.85 -0.68 18.04
N LEU A 110 -11.60 -1.18 18.02
CA LEU A 110 -10.99 -1.79 19.22
C LEU A 110 -9.47 -1.61 19.20
N ASN A 111 -8.84 -1.67 20.38
CA ASN A 111 -7.40 -1.42 20.56
C ASN A 111 -6.65 -2.72 20.85
N ASP A 112 -5.81 -3.15 19.91
CA ASP A 112 -5.02 -4.39 19.99
C ASP A 112 -4.05 -4.44 21.19
N SER A 113 -3.69 -3.28 21.76
CA SER A 113 -2.93 -3.20 23.01
C SER A 113 -3.61 -3.95 24.15
N VAL A 114 -4.95 -4.01 24.18
CA VAL A 114 -5.70 -4.72 25.23
C VAL A 114 -5.56 -6.23 25.08
N VAL A 115 -5.58 -6.74 23.84
CA VAL A 115 -5.42 -8.17 23.54
C VAL A 115 -3.98 -8.62 23.87
N ALA A 116 -2.99 -7.82 23.47
CA ALA A 116 -1.58 -8.05 23.79
C ALA A 116 -1.31 -7.98 25.32
N LEU A 117 -1.91 -7.01 26.02
CA LEU A 117 -1.80 -6.85 27.47
C LEU A 117 -2.39 -8.05 28.24
N LEU A 118 -3.53 -8.59 27.79
CA LEU A 118 -4.17 -9.74 28.42
C LEU A 118 -3.44 -11.05 28.13
N GLY A 119 -2.93 -11.24 26.90
CA GLY A 119 -2.07 -12.38 26.56
C GLY A 119 -0.75 -12.37 27.34
N GLY A 120 -0.15 -11.19 27.53
CA GLY A 120 1.04 -10.95 28.35
C GLY A 120 0.78 -10.84 29.86
N SER A 121 -0.42 -11.17 30.35
CA SER A 121 -0.77 -11.05 31.76
C SER A 121 0.12 -11.91 32.67
N LYS A 122 0.51 -11.35 33.82
CA LYS A 122 1.23 -12.07 34.87
C LYS A 122 0.34 -13.00 35.71
N ASP A 123 -0.99 -12.91 35.54
CA ASP A 123 -1.93 -13.85 36.15
C ASP A 123 -1.99 -15.14 35.30
N PRO A 124 -1.58 -16.30 35.86
CA PRO A 124 -1.60 -17.56 35.13
C PRO A 124 -3.00 -17.98 34.65
N LEU A 125 -4.07 -17.59 35.35
CA LEU A 125 -5.44 -17.88 34.93
C LEU A 125 -5.79 -17.11 33.66
N VAL A 126 -5.38 -15.84 33.58
CA VAL A 126 -5.67 -14.96 32.44
C VAL A 126 -4.81 -15.34 31.24
N SER A 127 -3.50 -15.56 31.40
CA SER A 127 -2.62 -15.94 30.28
C SER A 127 -2.96 -17.31 29.69
N ASN A 128 -3.40 -18.27 30.51
CA ASN A 128 -3.84 -19.60 30.05
C ASN A 128 -5.16 -19.59 29.25
N LEU A 129 -5.97 -18.52 29.32
CA LEU A 129 -7.19 -18.40 28.50
C LEU A 129 -6.89 -18.03 27.04
N PHE A 130 -5.66 -17.59 26.73
CA PHE A 130 -5.25 -17.13 25.39
C PHE A 130 -4.17 -18.00 24.74
N THR A 131 -3.79 -19.14 25.34
CA THR A 131 -2.80 -20.08 24.77
C THR A 131 -3.48 -21.28 24.09
N PRO A 132 -3.14 -21.61 22.82
CA PRO A 132 -3.78 -22.72 22.11
C PRO A 132 -3.34 -24.08 22.64
N VAL A 133 -4.31 -24.97 22.89
CA VAL A 133 -4.07 -26.33 23.39
C VAL A 133 -3.49 -27.21 22.29
N VAL A 134 -2.23 -27.63 22.45
CA VAL A 134 -1.54 -28.58 21.56
C VAL A 134 -1.71 -30.02 22.05
N GLY A 135 -1.99 -30.95 21.11
CA GLY A 135 -1.91 -32.40 21.34
C GLY A 135 -3.23 -33.19 21.32
N VAL A 136 -4.38 -32.54 21.13
CA VAL A 136 -5.67 -33.25 20.94
C VAL A 136 -5.98 -33.36 19.45
N ILE A 137 -6.11 -34.59 18.95
CA ILE A 137 -6.54 -34.88 17.57
C ILE A 137 -8.00 -35.35 17.57
N ASP A 138 -8.88 -34.55 17.00
CA ASP A 138 -10.26 -34.95 16.73
C ASP A 138 -10.32 -35.67 15.37
N ALA A 139 -10.58 -36.97 15.41
CA ALA A 139 -10.65 -37.81 14.21
C ALA A 139 -11.80 -37.42 13.26
N HIS A 140 -12.90 -36.88 13.77
CA HIS A 140 -14.04 -36.43 12.96
C HIS A 140 -13.72 -35.08 12.30
N LEU A 141 -13.07 -34.16 13.01
CA LEU A 141 -12.57 -32.91 12.43
C LEU A 141 -11.54 -33.17 11.33
N VAL A 142 -10.58 -34.08 11.57
CA VAL A 142 -9.59 -34.49 10.57
C VAL A 142 -10.25 -35.17 9.37
N LEU A 143 -11.24 -36.04 9.58
CA LEU A 143 -11.98 -36.67 8.48
C LEU A 143 -12.68 -35.62 7.61
N HIS A 144 -13.32 -34.63 8.23
CA HIS A 144 -13.97 -33.51 7.54
C HIS A 144 -12.95 -32.68 6.74
N GLN A 145 -11.84 -32.27 7.38
CA GLN A 145 -10.74 -31.54 6.73
C GLN A 145 -10.16 -32.31 5.54
N LEU A 146 -9.94 -33.62 5.64
CA LEU A 146 -9.37 -34.43 4.55
C LEU A 146 -10.29 -34.51 3.32
N HIS A 147 -11.60 -34.54 3.50
CA HIS A 147 -12.56 -34.49 2.40
C HIS A 147 -12.64 -33.09 1.80
N CYS A 148 -12.86 -32.08 2.65
CA CYS A 148 -13.02 -30.69 2.21
C CYS A 148 -11.77 -30.17 1.48
N ASN A 149 -10.59 -30.39 2.02
CA ASN A 149 -9.32 -29.98 1.41
C ASN A 149 -8.99 -30.76 0.10
N GLY A 150 -9.85 -31.70 -0.33
CA GLY A 150 -9.63 -32.51 -1.53
C GLY A 150 -8.40 -33.42 -1.44
N VAL A 151 -8.01 -33.84 -0.23
CA VAL A 151 -6.78 -34.62 -0.03
C VAL A 151 -6.91 -36.02 -0.62
N LEU A 152 -8.09 -36.62 -0.57
CA LEU A 152 -8.37 -37.91 -1.21
C LEU A 152 -8.26 -37.82 -2.74
N GLU A 153 -8.82 -36.76 -3.33
CA GLU A 153 -8.77 -36.45 -4.76
C GLU A 153 -7.33 -36.15 -5.20
N GLY A 154 -6.59 -35.38 -4.40
CA GLY A 154 -5.18 -35.10 -4.62
C GLY A 154 -4.30 -36.36 -4.58
N ILE A 155 -4.46 -37.23 -3.58
CA ILE A 155 -3.77 -38.52 -3.53
C ILE A 155 -4.18 -39.39 -4.72
N ARG A 156 -5.46 -39.37 -5.13
CA ARG A 156 -5.97 -40.14 -6.28
C ARG A 156 -5.36 -39.68 -7.61
N ILE A 157 -5.14 -38.37 -7.80
CA ILE A 157 -4.39 -37.82 -8.94
C ILE A 157 -2.92 -38.17 -8.83
N CYS A 158 -2.24 -37.86 -7.72
CA CYS A 158 -0.80 -38.10 -7.55
C CYS A 158 -0.40 -39.58 -7.71
N ARG A 159 -1.32 -40.52 -7.41
CA ARG A 159 -1.14 -41.96 -7.66
C ARG A 159 -1.36 -42.38 -9.12
N LYS A 160 -2.25 -41.70 -9.85
CA LYS A 160 -2.56 -42.01 -11.26
C LYS A 160 -1.61 -41.31 -12.24
N GLY A 161 -1.33 -40.03 -11.98
CA GLY A 161 -0.45 -39.16 -12.76
C GLY A 161 1.03 -39.35 -12.44
N PHE A 162 1.81 -38.36 -12.84
CA PHE A 162 3.27 -38.41 -12.85
C PHE A 162 3.83 -37.14 -12.20
N PRO A 163 3.90 -37.09 -10.85
CA PRO A 163 4.21 -35.86 -10.12
C PRO A 163 5.65 -35.36 -10.32
N ASN A 164 6.54 -36.20 -10.86
CA ASN A 164 7.92 -35.84 -11.15
C ASN A 164 8.09 -35.64 -12.66
N ARG A 165 8.81 -34.59 -13.09
CA ARG A 165 9.12 -34.34 -14.50
C ARG A 165 10.51 -33.76 -14.69
N MET A 166 11.18 -34.15 -15.77
CA MET A 166 12.52 -33.67 -16.15
C MET A 166 12.58 -33.32 -17.64
N ILE A 167 13.36 -32.31 -18.00
CA ILE A 167 13.58 -31.93 -19.39
C ILE A 167 14.54 -32.94 -20.03
N TYR A 168 14.34 -33.29 -21.30
CA TYR A 168 15.13 -34.32 -21.98
C TYR A 168 16.65 -34.05 -22.01
N SER A 169 17.09 -32.78 -22.09
CA SER A 169 18.51 -32.41 -22.03
C SER A 169 19.14 -32.76 -20.67
N GLU A 170 18.45 -32.41 -19.58
CA GLU A 170 18.87 -32.71 -18.21
C GLU A 170 18.86 -34.22 -17.95
N PHE A 171 17.78 -34.91 -18.34
CA PHE A 171 17.68 -36.37 -18.19
C PHE A 171 18.81 -37.09 -18.94
N LYS A 172 19.06 -36.72 -20.20
CA LYS A 172 20.19 -37.24 -20.98
C LYS A 172 21.50 -36.96 -20.26
N GLN A 173 21.80 -35.72 -19.88
CA GLN A 173 23.06 -35.34 -19.23
C GLN A 173 23.29 -36.12 -17.92
N ARG A 174 22.24 -36.33 -17.13
CA ARG A 174 22.32 -36.97 -15.81
C ARG A 174 22.46 -38.48 -15.90
N TYR A 175 21.68 -39.15 -16.75
CA TYR A 175 21.56 -40.61 -16.78
C TYR A 175 22.26 -41.31 -17.96
N SER A 176 22.92 -40.59 -18.87
CA SER A 176 23.72 -41.21 -19.96
C SER A 176 24.75 -42.23 -19.45
N ILE A 177 25.23 -42.07 -18.21
CA ILE A 177 26.19 -42.96 -17.56
C ILE A 177 25.64 -44.36 -17.23
N LEU A 178 24.30 -44.52 -17.17
CA LEU A 178 23.66 -45.82 -16.91
C LEU A 178 23.84 -46.79 -18.07
N ALA A 179 23.73 -46.29 -19.30
CA ALA A 179 23.78 -47.09 -20.53
C ALA A 179 24.43 -46.30 -21.69
N PRO A 180 25.74 -45.97 -21.61
CA PRO A 180 26.40 -45.12 -22.62
C PRO A 180 26.38 -45.73 -24.02
N ASN A 181 26.47 -47.06 -24.13
CA ASN A 181 26.51 -47.81 -25.40
C ASN A 181 25.19 -47.73 -26.21
N VAL A 182 24.11 -47.20 -25.62
CA VAL A 182 22.77 -47.14 -26.23
C VAL A 182 22.52 -45.79 -26.92
N ILE A 183 23.37 -44.79 -26.65
CA ILE A 183 23.31 -43.46 -27.24
C ILE A 183 24.08 -43.48 -28.56
N PRO A 184 23.43 -43.18 -29.72
CA PRO A 184 24.15 -43.12 -30.99
C PRO A 184 25.09 -41.91 -31.05
N ASP A 185 26.22 -42.06 -31.74
CA ASP A 185 27.16 -40.97 -31.99
C ASP A 185 26.53 -39.89 -32.89
N GLY A 186 26.58 -38.63 -32.43
CA GLY A 186 26.09 -37.46 -33.17
C GLY A 186 24.96 -36.69 -32.46
N PHE A 187 24.36 -35.74 -33.17
CA PHE A 187 23.20 -35.01 -32.66
C PHE A 187 21.93 -35.86 -32.84
N VAL A 188 21.42 -36.38 -31.73
CA VAL A 188 20.20 -37.20 -31.66
C VAL A 188 19.19 -36.51 -30.77
N ASP A 189 17.92 -36.52 -31.20
CA ASP A 189 16.77 -35.99 -30.47
C ASP A 189 16.74 -36.46 -29.00
N GLY A 190 16.57 -35.52 -28.09
CA GLY A 190 16.61 -35.75 -26.64
C GLY A 190 15.52 -36.71 -26.17
N ARG A 191 14.36 -36.71 -26.83
CA ARG A 191 13.28 -37.66 -26.55
C ARG A 191 13.69 -39.09 -26.89
N GLN A 192 14.15 -39.32 -28.12
CA GLN A 192 14.58 -40.66 -28.58
C GLN A 192 15.74 -41.22 -27.73
N VAL A 193 16.69 -40.37 -27.32
CA VAL A 193 17.76 -40.79 -26.41
C VAL A 193 17.20 -41.18 -25.04
N THR A 194 16.26 -40.40 -24.50
CA THR A 194 15.63 -40.66 -23.20
C THR A 194 14.80 -41.95 -23.21
N GLU A 195 13.99 -42.18 -24.26
CA GLU A 195 13.22 -43.41 -24.44
C GLU A 195 14.15 -44.64 -24.47
N LYS A 196 15.23 -44.60 -25.27
CA LYS A 196 16.21 -45.70 -25.34
C LYS A 196 16.99 -45.92 -24.04
N LEU A 197 17.35 -44.86 -23.31
CA LEU A 197 18.00 -44.98 -22.01
C LEU A 197 17.09 -45.65 -20.98
N LEU A 198 15.79 -45.31 -20.97
CA LEU A 198 14.79 -45.91 -20.07
C LEU A 198 14.46 -47.37 -20.42
N GLU A 199 14.49 -47.73 -21.71
CA GLU A 199 14.41 -49.13 -22.12
C GLU A 199 15.66 -49.92 -21.71
N ALA A 200 16.85 -49.31 -21.78
CA ALA A 200 18.10 -49.93 -21.36
C ALA A 200 18.22 -50.16 -19.84
N THR A 201 17.58 -49.31 -19.02
CA THR A 201 17.47 -49.53 -17.56
C THR A 201 16.38 -50.54 -17.18
N GLN A 202 15.66 -51.11 -18.16
CA GLN A 202 14.59 -52.11 -17.97
C GLN A 202 13.43 -51.62 -17.08
N LEU A 203 13.18 -50.31 -17.08
CA LEU A 203 12.11 -49.69 -16.29
C LEU A 203 10.73 -50.00 -16.91
N ASP A 204 9.73 -50.34 -16.08
CA ASP A 204 8.35 -50.53 -16.56
C ASP A 204 7.80 -49.25 -17.19
N LYS A 205 7.25 -49.36 -18.41
CA LYS A 205 6.60 -48.28 -19.16
C LYS A 205 5.38 -47.70 -18.45
N ASN A 206 4.83 -48.35 -17.41
CA ASN A 206 3.81 -47.77 -16.54
C ASN A 206 4.35 -46.76 -15.51
N LEU A 207 5.67 -46.69 -15.29
CA LEU A 207 6.31 -45.82 -14.29
C LEU A 207 6.73 -44.46 -14.85
N TYR A 208 6.79 -44.32 -16.18
CA TYR A 208 7.22 -43.12 -16.86
C TYR A 208 6.36 -42.81 -18.10
N GLN A 209 6.43 -41.57 -18.59
CA GLN A 209 5.75 -41.18 -19.83
C GLN A 209 6.51 -40.06 -20.54
N CYS A 210 6.69 -40.19 -21.86
CA CYS A 210 7.45 -39.23 -22.66
C CYS A 210 6.52 -38.21 -23.34
N GLY A 211 6.69 -36.94 -23.00
CA GLY A 211 5.99 -35.79 -23.62
C GLY A 211 6.73 -35.21 -24.82
N ASN A 212 6.50 -33.94 -25.11
CA ASN A 212 7.12 -33.21 -26.22
C ASN A 212 8.50 -32.67 -25.86
N THR A 213 8.67 -32.13 -24.65
CA THR A 213 9.93 -31.54 -24.15
C THR A 213 10.43 -32.17 -22.85
N LYS A 214 9.54 -32.87 -22.13
CA LYS A 214 9.79 -33.46 -20.81
C LYS A 214 9.45 -34.94 -20.78
N VAL A 215 10.18 -35.68 -19.94
CA VAL A 215 9.78 -37.00 -19.46
C VAL A 215 9.17 -36.86 -18.06
N PHE A 216 8.11 -37.63 -17.84
CA PHE A 216 7.30 -37.65 -16.63
C PHE A 216 7.48 -38.99 -15.90
N PHE A 217 7.45 -38.98 -14.58
CA PHE A 217 7.74 -40.14 -13.72
C PHE A 217 6.77 -40.22 -12.54
N LYS A 218 6.46 -41.46 -12.13
CA LYS A 218 5.74 -41.72 -10.88
C LYS A 218 6.62 -41.44 -9.65
N ALA A 219 5.97 -41.31 -8.50
CA ALA A 219 6.67 -41.16 -7.23
C ALA A 219 7.62 -42.36 -6.98
N GLY A 220 8.82 -42.08 -6.44
CA GLY A 220 9.87 -43.08 -6.19
C GLY A 220 10.70 -43.48 -7.42
N THR A 221 10.20 -43.32 -8.65
CA THR A 221 10.89 -43.77 -9.88
C THR A 221 12.22 -43.06 -10.11
N LEU A 222 12.29 -41.75 -9.88
CA LEU A 222 13.55 -40.99 -10.00
C LEU A 222 14.58 -41.36 -8.94
N ALA A 223 14.15 -41.68 -7.71
CA ALA A 223 15.07 -42.11 -6.66
C ALA A 223 15.78 -43.42 -7.05
N HIS A 224 15.03 -44.39 -7.59
CA HIS A 224 15.61 -45.63 -8.09
C HIS A 224 16.60 -45.41 -9.25
N LEU A 225 16.36 -44.44 -10.13
CA LEU A 225 17.31 -44.08 -11.20
C LEU A 225 18.57 -43.38 -10.68
N GLU A 226 18.47 -42.62 -9.58
CA GLU A 226 19.66 -42.07 -8.89
C GLU A 226 20.46 -43.16 -8.18
N ASP A 227 19.81 -44.11 -7.48
CA ASP A 227 20.50 -45.24 -6.83
C ASP A 227 21.36 -46.02 -7.85
N LEU A 228 20.77 -46.38 -8.99
CA LEU A 228 21.47 -47.07 -10.10
C LEU A 228 22.62 -46.23 -10.68
N ARG A 229 22.50 -44.89 -10.64
CA ARG A 229 23.49 -43.95 -11.17
C ARG A 229 24.65 -43.80 -10.21
N ASP A 230 24.38 -43.72 -8.91
CA ASP A 230 25.38 -43.62 -7.86
C ASP A 230 26.22 -44.91 -7.77
N ASP A 231 25.62 -46.09 -7.98
CA ASP A 231 26.37 -47.35 -8.11
C ASP A 231 27.39 -47.32 -9.27
N LYS A 232 27.04 -46.76 -10.44
CA LYS A 232 27.97 -46.58 -11.56
C LYS A 232 29.04 -45.52 -11.26
N LEU A 233 28.63 -44.40 -10.65
CA LEU A 233 29.54 -43.32 -10.27
C LEU A 233 30.55 -43.78 -9.22
N ASN A 234 30.15 -44.57 -8.22
CA ASN A 234 31.02 -45.09 -7.17
C ASN A 234 32.22 -45.88 -7.75
N GLY A 235 31.99 -46.69 -8.79
CA GLY A 235 33.07 -47.38 -9.51
C GLY A 235 34.04 -46.42 -10.21
N ILE A 236 33.50 -45.44 -10.96
CA ILE A 236 34.30 -44.47 -11.73
C ILE A 236 35.07 -43.51 -10.80
N ILE A 237 34.42 -43.00 -9.76
CA ILE A 237 35.03 -42.14 -8.74
C ILE A 237 36.13 -42.90 -7.99
N SER A 238 35.96 -44.19 -7.72
CA SER A 238 37.02 -45.01 -7.12
C SER A 238 38.28 -45.11 -8.01
N LEU A 239 38.09 -45.29 -9.33
CA LEU A 239 39.19 -45.28 -10.30
C LEU A 239 39.85 -43.90 -10.42
N PHE A 240 39.05 -42.83 -10.46
CA PHE A 240 39.55 -41.45 -10.49
C PHE A 240 40.34 -41.09 -9.22
N GLN A 241 39.86 -41.48 -8.05
CA GLN A 241 40.59 -41.35 -6.79
C GLN A 241 41.91 -42.15 -6.81
N ALA A 242 41.92 -43.35 -7.40
CA ALA A 242 43.14 -44.15 -7.56
C ALA A 242 44.17 -43.45 -8.46
N GLU A 243 43.75 -42.85 -9.58
CA GLU A 243 44.65 -42.08 -10.44
C GLU A 243 45.15 -40.78 -9.80
N ILE A 244 44.31 -40.06 -9.06
CA ILE A 244 44.76 -38.88 -8.28
C ILE A 244 45.80 -39.30 -7.25
N ARG A 245 45.52 -40.35 -6.45
CA ARG A 245 46.47 -40.87 -5.45
C ARG A 245 47.77 -41.31 -6.14
N GLY A 246 47.68 -42.00 -7.27
CA GLY A 246 48.83 -42.40 -8.09
C GLY A 246 49.65 -41.21 -8.61
N TYR A 247 48.99 -40.20 -9.17
CA TYR A 247 49.63 -38.97 -9.67
C TYR A 247 50.35 -38.20 -8.55
N LEU A 248 49.67 -37.98 -7.42
CA LEU A 248 50.25 -37.29 -6.25
C LEU A 248 51.45 -38.07 -5.69
N MET A 249 51.35 -39.39 -5.56
CA MET A 249 52.44 -40.22 -5.05
C MET A 249 53.61 -40.29 -6.05
N ARG A 250 53.36 -40.36 -7.36
CA ARG A 250 54.41 -40.27 -8.40
C ARG A 250 55.14 -38.92 -8.34
N LYS A 251 54.41 -37.80 -8.18
CA LYS A 251 54.99 -36.45 -8.02
C LYS A 251 55.81 -36.32 -6.73
N GLN A 252 55.33 -36.86 -5.63
CA GLN A 252 56.05 -36.85 -4.35
C GLN A 252 57.28 -37.77 -4.37
N TYR A 253 57.17 -38.96 -4.97
CA TYR A 253 58.28 -39.89 -5.15
C TYR A 253 59.38 -39.31 -6.03
N LYS A 254 59.03 -38.56 -7.09
CA LYS A 254 60.01 -37.82 -7.89
C LYS A 254 60.83 -36.83 -7.05
N LYS A 255 60.20 -36.09 -6.12
CA LYS A 255 60.94 -35.23 -5.16
C LYS A 255 61.91 -36.06 -4.30
N LEU A 256 61.51 -37.23 -3.82
CA LEU A 256 62.39 -38.11 -3.02
C LEU A 256 63.57 -38.66 -3.84
N GLN A 257 63.36 -39.00 -5.11
CA GLN A 257 64.45 -39.37 -6.02
C GLN A 257 65.42 -38.21 -6.26
N ASP A 258 64.90 -37.02 -6.54
CA ASP A 258 65.71 -35.83 -6.79
C ASP A 258 66.47 -35.41 -5.52
N GLN A 259 65.86 -35.52 -4.34
CA GLN A 259 66.54 -35.36 -3.04
C GLN A 259 67.69 -36.37 -2.87
N ARG A 260 67.53 -37.64 -3.24
CA ARG A 260 68.61 -38.65 -3.13
C ARG A 260 69.81 -38.31 -4.02
N VAL A 261 69.55 -37.86 -5.25
CA VAL A 261 70.60 -37.41 -6.18
C VAL A 261 71.26 -36.13 -5.68
N ALA A 262 70.45 -35.14 -5.27
CA ALA A 262 70.93 -33.88 -4.72
C ALA A 262 71.79 -34.11 -3.47
N LEU A 263 71.38 -34.97 -2.53
CA LEU A 263 72.13 -35.29 -1.32
C LEU A 263 73.48 -35.94 -1.64
N THR A 264 73.54 -36.82 -2.65
CA THR A 264 74.80 -37.41 -3.14
C THR A 264 75.72 -36.35 -3.75
N LEU A 265 75.17 -35.42 -4.55
CA LEU A 265 75.91 -34.30 -5.13
C LEU A 265 76.39 -33.31 -4.05
N MET A 266 75.56 -33.00 -3.05
CA MET A 266 75.90 -32.14 -1.91
C MET A 266 77.04 -32.77 -1.10
N GLN A 267 76.97 -34.06 -0.74
CA GLN A 267 78.06 -34.76 -0.05
C GLN A 267 79.38 -34.69 -0.86
N ARG A 268 79.33 -34.89 -2.18
CA ARG A 268 80.50 -34.77 -3.05
C ARG A 268 81.04 -33.33 -3.11
N ASN A 269 80.15 -32.35 -3.23
CA ASN A 269 80.50 -30.94 -3.35
C ASN A 269 81.04 -30.38 -2.03
N ILE A 270 80.50 -30.78 -0.88
CA ILE A 270 81.04 -30.45 0.45
C ILE A 270 82.47 -30.98 0.59
N ARG A 271 82.72 -32.26 0.26
CA ARG A 271 84.08 -32.84 0.26
C ARG A 271 85.04 -32.06 -0.65
N LYS A 272 84.61 -31.69 -1.87
CA LYS A 272 85.43 -30.87 -2.78
C LYS A 272 85.64 -29.45 -2.26
N TYR A 273 84.62 -28.83 -1.65
CA TYR A 273 84.70 -27.48 -1.10
C TYR A 273 85.66 -27.40 0.09
N LEU A 274 85.68 -28.41 0.96
CA LEU A 274 86.64 -28.50 2.07
C LEU A 274 88.11 -28.48 1.61
N VAL A 275 88.39 -28.97 0.39
CA VAL A 275 89.71 -28.86 -0.26
C VAL A 275 89.86 -27.49 -0.95
N LEU A 276 88.87 -27.07 -1.75
CA LEU A 276 88.93 -25.84 -2.56
C LEU A 276 88.96 -24.55 -1.73
N ARG A 277 88.34 -24.51 -0.54
CA ARG A 277 88.29 -23.31 0.33
C ARG A 277 89.67 -22.81 0.74
N ASN A 278 90.65 -23.71 0.79
CA ASN A 278 92.04 -23.40 1.14
C ASN A 278 92.95 -23.27 -0.09
N TRP A 279 92.42 -23.43 -1.31
CA TRP A 279 93.18 -23.27 -2.54
C TRP A 279 93.30 -21.77 -2.94
N PRO A 280 94.52 -21.20 -3.07
CA PRO A 280 94.68 -19.76 -3.30
C PRO A 280 93.97 -19.22 -4.55
N TRP A 281 93.98 -19.99 -5.65
CA TRP A 281 93.30 -19.61 -6.89
C TRP A 281 91.78 -19.54 -6.75
N TRP A 282 91.18 -20.38 -5.90
CA TRP A 282 89.76 -20.31 -5.59
C TRP A 282 89.42 -19.07 -4.76
N ARG A 283 90.22 -18.78 -3.72
CA ARG A 283 90.10 -17.54 -2.92
C ARG A 283 90.17 -16.30 -3.83
N LEU A 284 91.09 -16.25 -4.79
CA LEU A 284 91.18 -15.18 -5.80
C LEU A 284 89.93 -15.09 -6.69
N TYR A 285 89.51 -16.21 -7.30
CA TYR A 285 88.32 -16.26 -8.16
C TYR A 285 87.06 -15.77 -7.44
N THR A 286 86.87 -16.12 -6.17
CA THR A 286 85.72 -15.66 -5.38
C THR A 286 85.72 -14.15 -5.09
N LYS A 287 86.89 -13.50 -5.03
CA LYS A 287 87.00 -12.03 -4.88
C LYS A 287 86.77 -11.30 -6.20
N VAL A 288 87.19 -11.88 -7.32
CA VAL A 288 87.08 -11.25 -8.66
C VAL A 288 85.70 -11.46 -9.29
N LYS A 289 85.07 -12.63 -9.11
CA LYS A 289 83.79 -12.96 -9.77
C LYS A 289 82.65 -11.93 -9.56
N PRO A 290 82.42 -11.36 -8.36
CA PRO A 290 81.38 -10.35 -8.16
C PRO A 290 81.62 -9.04 -8.93
N MET A 291 82.87 -8.76 -9.32
CA MET A 291 83.23 -7.58 -10.13
C MET A 291 82.88 -7.77 -11.63
N LEU A 292 82.46 -8.97 -12.04
CA LEU A 292 82.06 -9.33 -13.41
C LEU A 292 80.53 -9.34 -13.58
N ASN A 293 79.80 -8.50 -12.82
CA ASN A 293 78.33 -8.52 -12.69
C ASN A 293 77.53 -8.29 -13.99
N ILE A 294 78.14 -7.74 -15.04
CA ILE A 294 77.45 -7.25 -16.26
C ILE A 294 76.63 -8.36 -16.94
N ALA A 295 77.21 -9.55 -17.12
CA ALA A 295 76.55 -10.66 -17.83
C ALA A 295 75.32 -11.22 -17.09
N ARG A 296 75.24 -11.06 -15.76
CA ARG A 296 74.09 -11.51 -14.97
C ARG A 296 72.92 -10.54 -15.07
N GLN A 297 73.22 -9.24 -15.08
CA GLN A 297 72.20 -8.18 -15.21
C GLN A 297 71.49 -8.27 -16.57
N GLU A 298 72.20 -8.64 -17.65
CA GLU A 298 71.60 -8.82 -18.98
C GLU A 298 70.56 -9.96 -19.01
N GLU A 299 70.85 -11.10 -18.37
CA GLU A 299 69.91 -12.24 -18.31
C GLU A 299 68.69 -11.93 -17.41
N GLU A 300 68.89 -11.23 -16.29
CA GLU A 300 67.81 -10.78 -15.40
C GLU A 300 66.92 -9.73 -16.09
N MET A 301 67.51 -8.76 -16.81
CA MET A 301 66.78 -7.77 -17.61
C MET A 301 65.96 -8.40 -18.75
N LYS A 302 66.50 -9.42 -19.42
CA LYS A 302 65.77 -10.13 -20.49
C LYS A 302 64.52 -10.84 -19.96
N LYS A 303 64.61 -11.53 -18.82
CA LYS A 303 63.45 -12.18 -18.18
C LYS A 303 62.40 -11.17 -17.74
N ALA A 304 62.82 -10.06 -17.12
CA ALA A 304 61.92 -8.98 -16.75
C ALA A 304 61.21 -8.35 -17.97
N ALA A 305 61.90 -8.22 -19.10
CA ALA A 305 61.29 -7.72 -20.35
C ALA A 305 60.25 -8.70 -20.94
N GLU A 306 60.53 -10.01 -20.90
CA GLU A 306 59.59 -11.05 -21.36
C GLU A 306 58.33 -11.14 -20.47
N GLU A 307 58.47 -10.99 -19.14
CA GLU A 307 57.34 -10.93 -18.21
C GLU A 307 56.51 -9.64 -18.40
N LEU A 308 57.17 -8.49 -18.55
CA LEU A 308 56.52 -7.20 -18.81
C LEU A 308 55.79 -7.16 -20.16
N ALA A 309 56.27 -7.88 -21.17
CA ALA A 309 55.59 -8.01 -22.46
C ALA A 309 54.27 -8.79 -22.32
N LYS A 310 54.29 -9.94 -21.63
CA LYS A 310 53.08 -10.74 -21.38
C LYS A 310 52.04 -9.99 -20.57
N LEU A 311 52.47 -9.32 -19.50
CA LEU A 311 51.58 -8.56 -18.62
C LEU A 311 50.88 -7.41 -19.37
N LYS A 312 51.58 -6.77 -20.33
CA LYS A 312 50.98 -5.75 -21.21
C LYS A 312 49.92 -6.34 -22.15
N GLU A 313 50.18 -7.51 -22.75
CA GLU A 313 49.23 -8.18 -23.64
C GLU A 313 47.95 -8.63 -22.89
N GLU A 314 48.10 -9.15 -21.66
CA GLU A 314 46.98 -9.49 -20.79
C GLU A 314 46.19 -8.24 -20.35
N PHE A 315 46.88 -7.16 -19.98
CA PHE A 315 46.26 -5.89 -19.63
C PHE A 315 45.42 -5.32 -20.78
N GLU A 316 45.93 -5.31 -22.02
CA GLU A 316 45.21 -4.78 -23.17
C GLU A 316 43.94 -5.59 -23.50
N LYS A 317 43.97 -6.92 -23.32
CA LYS A 317 42.79 -7.78 -23.46
C LYS A 317 41.73 -7.50 -22.40
N LEU A 318 42.16 -7.34 -21.15
CA LEU A 318 41.27 -7.00 -20.04
C LEU A 318 40.66 -5.60 -20.19
N GLU A 319 41.42 -4.62 -20.69
CA GLU A 319 40.92 -3.26 -20.92
C GLU A 319 39.84 -3.22 -22.01
N LYS A 320 39.99 -4.03 -23.08
CA LYS A 320 38.96 -4.18 -24.13
C LYS A 320 37.69 -4.83 -23.59
N LEU A 321 37.83 -5.99 -22.93
CA LEU A 321 36.69 -6.70 -22.33
C LEU A 321 35.95 -5.84 -21.29
N LYS A 322 36.68 -5.04 -20.51
CA LYS A 322 36.08 -4.10 -19.56
C LYS A 322 35.18 -3.08 -20.27
N LYS A 323 35.64 -2.46 -21.37
CA LYS A 323 34.86 -1.46 -22.12
C LYS A 323 33.60 -2.07 -22.73
N GLU A 324 33.72 -3.26 -23.34
CA GLU A 324 32.57 -4.00 -23.88
C GLU A 324 31.50 -4.30 -22.81
N LEU A 325 31.92 -4.68 -21.60
CA LEU A 325 31.02 -4.93 -20.47
C LEU A 325 30.42 -3.63 -19.89
N GLU A 326 31.18 -2.53 -19.85
CA GLU A 326 30.67 -1.22 -19.42
C GLU A 326 29.58 -0.70 -20.39
N GLU A 327 29.78 -0.83 -21.71
CA GLU A 327 28.77 -0.48 -22.73
C GLU A 327 27.48 -1.32 -22.63
N GLN A 328 27.61 -2.64 -22.42
CA GLN A 328 26.47 -3.52 -22.19
C GLN A 328 25.71 -3.15 -20.91
N ASN A 329 26.42 -2.83 -19.83
CA ASN A 329 25.81 -2.43 -18.55
C ASN A 329 25.04 -1.11 -18.67
N VAL A 330 25.60 -0.11 -19.36
CA VAL A 330 24.90 1.16 -19.66
C VAL A 330 23.61 0.92 -20.44
N THR A 331 23.63 -0.01 -21.41
CA THR A 331 22.45 -0.36 -22.22
C THR A 331 21.34 -0.97 -21.36
N VAL A 332 21.68 -1.89 -20.44
CA VAL A 332 20.71 -2.52 -19.51
C VAL A 332 20.18 -1.51 -18.50
N LEU A 333 21.03 -0.61 -17.99
CA LEU A 333 20.62 0.48 -17.10
C LEU A 333 19.66 1.46 -17.78
N GLN A 334 19.89 1.78 -19.06
CA GLN A 334 18.96 2.61 -19.83
C GLN A 334 17.59 1.92 -19.98
N GLN A 335 17.56 0.65 -20.40
CA GLN A 335 16.31 -0.12 -20.50
C GLN A 335 15.54 -0.20 -19.17
N LYS A 336 16.26 -0.36 -18.04
CA LYS A 336 15.66 -0.33 -16.70
C LYS A 336 15.02 1.04 -16.40
N ASN A 337 15.72 2.14 -16.72
CA ASN A 337 15.23 3.49 -16.47
C ASN A 337 14.03 3.84 -17.37
N ASP A 338 14.05 3.41 -18.63
CA ASP A 338 12.94 3.59 -19.58
C ASP A 338 11.68 2.85 -19.09
N LEU A 339 11.82 1.58 -18.65
CA LEU A 339 10.74 0.80 -18.06
C LEU A 339 10.23 1.41 -16.74
N PHE A 340 11.11 1.97 -15.92
CA PHE A 340 10.72 2.64 -14.68
C PHE A 340 9.90 3.92 -14.96
N LEU A 341 10.30 4.71 -15.97
CA LEU A 341 9.56 5.90 -16.38
C LEU A 341 8.20 5.55 -17.01
N GLN A 342 8.12 4.47 -17.79
CA GLN A 342 6.84 3.92 -18.27
C GLN A 342 5.95 3.50 -17.12
N LEU A 343 6.48 2.76 -16.14
CA LEU A 343 5.72 2.33 -14.95
C LEU A 343 5.17 3.53 -14.16
N GLN A 344 5.97 4.58 -13.96
CA GLN A 344 5.49 5.81 -13.29
C GLN A 344 4.37 6.48 -14.10
N THR A 345 4.49 6.54 -15.43
CA THR A 345 3.47 7.14 -16.31
C THR A 345 2.15 6.37 -16.25
N GLU A 346 2.21 5.03 -16.21
CA GLU A 346 1.02 4.18 -16.03
C GLU A 346 0.43 4.30 -14.62
N GLN A 347 1.25 4.45 -13.58
CA GLN A 347 0.78 4.71 -12.21
C GLN A 347 0.08 6.06 -12.08
N ASP A 348 0.65 7.12 -12.66
CA ASP A 348 0.05 8.46 -12.66
C ASP A 348 -1.28 8.43 -13.43
N SER A 349 -1.32 7.78 -14.61
CA SER A 349 -2.53 7.56 -15.40
C SER A 349 -3.60 6.74 -14.67
N LEU A 350 -3.19 5.75 -13.86
CA LEU A 350 -4.09 4.96 -13.01
C LEU A 350 -4.70 5.82 -11.89
N ALA A 351 -3.90 6.63 -11.18
CA ALA A 351 -4.41 7.56 -10.17
C ALA A 351 -5.40 8.56 -10.78
N ASP A 352 -5.09 9.07 -11.97
CA ASP A 352 -5.96 9.94 -12.77
C ASP A 352 -7.28 9.25 -13.19
N ALA A 353 -7.27 7.93 -13.35
CA ALA A 353 -8.46 7.13 -13.65
C ALA A 353 -9.26 6.82 -12.37
N GLU A 354 -8.59 6.52 -11.25
CA GLU A 354 -9.20 6.31 -9.94
C GLU A 354 -9.92 7.57 -9.45
N GLU A 355 -9.33 8.76 -9.61
CA GLU A 355 -10.00 10.02 -9.25
C GLU A 355 -11.26 10.26 -10.10
N LYS A 356 -11.20 9.95 -11.41
CA LYS A 356 -12.36 10.02 -12.31
C LYS A 356 -13.44 9.01 -11.92
N ILE A 357 -13.07 7.78 -11.56
CA ILE A 357 -13.99 6.75 -11.07
C ILE A 357 -14.65 7.20 -9.78
N SER A 358 -13.89 7.71 -8.80
CA SER A 358 -14.43 8.23 -7.54
C SER A 358 -15.43 9.38 -7.75
N LYS A 359 -15.12 10.33 -8.64
CA LYS A 359 -16.05 11.40 -9.05
C LYS A 359 -17.32 10.84 -9.71
N LEU A 360 -17.20 9.84 -10.59
CA LEU A 360 -18.34 9.18 -11.23
C LEU A 360 -19.20 8.38 -10.23
N VAL A 361 -18.61 7.75 -9.22
CA VAL A 361 -19.34 7.04 -8.16
C VAL A 361 -20.15 8.01 -7.30
N LEU A 362 -19.58 9.17 -6.93
CA LEU A 362 -20.33 10.23 -6.24
C LEU A 362 -21.48 10.77 -7.10
N GLN A 363 -21.22 11.06 -8.38
CA GLN A 363 -22.26 11.48 -9.32
C GLN A 363 -23.34 10.42 -9.53
N ARG A 364 -22.98 9.13 -9.52
CA ARG A 364 -23.93 8.00 -9.58
C ARG A 364 -24.88 8.06 -8.38
N GLY A 365 -24.35 8.22 -7.17
CA GLY A 365 -25.15 8.35 -5.94
C GLY A 365 -26.10 9.55 -5.96
N ASP A 366 -25.64 10.73 -6.38
CA ASP A 366 -26.48 11.93 -6.52
C ASP A 366 -27.62 11.72 -7.54
N MET A 367 -27.34 11.04 -8.65
CA MET A 367 -28.34 10.75 -9.68
C MET A 367 -29.32 9.67 -9.24
N GLU A 368 -28.87 8.62 -8.55
CA GLU A 368 -29.72 7.59 -7.93
C GLU A 368 -30.69 8.22 -6.92
N GLN A 369 -30.23 9.15 -6.08
CA GLN A 369 -31.10 9.89 -5.16
C GLN A 369 -32.14 10.74 -5.93
N ARG A 370 -31.72 11.50 -6.95
CA ARG A 370 -32.64 12.31 -7.77
C ARG A 370 -33.69 11.48 -8.50
N ILE A 371 -33.32 10.30 -9.01
CA ILE A 371 -34.26 9.37 -9.64
C ILE A 371 -35.31 8.97 -8.62
N LYS A 372 -34.91 8.55 -7.42
CA LYS A 372 -35.84 8.14 -6.37
C LYS A 372 -36.77 9.27 -5.91
N GLU A 373 -36.27 10.49 -5.75
CA GLU A 373 -37.08 11.68 -5.44
C GLU A 373 -38.08 12.02 -6.56
N LEU A 374 -37.71 11.78 -7.83
CA LEU A 374 -38.61 11.99 -8.97
C LEU A 374 -39.65 10.87 -9.12
N GLU A 375 -39.30 9.62 -8.78
CA GLU A 375 -40.23 8.49 -8.75
C GLU A 375 -41.29 8.66 -7.66
N GLU A 376 -40.90 9.07 -6.46
CA GLU A 376 -41.82 9.36 -5.34
C GLU A 376 -42.76 10.53 -5.69
N ARG A 377 -42.23 11.62 -6.26
CA ARG A 377 -43.04 12.75 -6.74
C ARG A 377 -43.95 12.38 -7.92
N LEU A 378 -43.54 11.46 -8.79
CA LEU A 378 -44.38 10.98 -9.88
C LEU A 378 -45.55 10.18 -9.32
N ALA A 379 -45.32 9.32 -8.34
CA ALA A 379 -46.38 8.58 -7.65
C ALA A 379 -47.38 9.52 -6.95
N ASP A 380 -46.90 10.54 -6.24
CA ASP A 380 -47.77 11.56 -5.62
C ASP A 380 -48.63 12.32 -6.65
N GLU A 381 -48.07 12.66 -7.82
CA GLU A 381 -48.79 13.33 -8.91
C GLU A 381 -49.76 12.37 -9.64
N GLU A 382 -49.43 11.08 -9.76
CA GLU A 382 -50.33 10.05 -10.29
C GLU A 382 -51.53 9.82 -9.35
N ASP A 383 -51.30 9.75 -8.04
CA ASP A 383 -52.36 9.67 -7.02
C ASP A 383 -53.21 10.94 -6.98
N GLN A 384 -52.60 12.13 -7.07
CA GLN A 384 -53.35 13.40 -7.19
C GLN A 384 -54.17 13.46 -8.49
N ALA A 385 -53.63 13.01 -9.62
CA ALA A 385 -54.35 12.94 -10.89
C ALA A 385 -55.51 11.94 -10.82
N ALA A 386 -55.34 10.78 -10.16
CA ALA A 386 -56.40 9.82 -9.93
C ALA A 386 -57.52 10.40 -9.05
N ASN A 387 -57.17 11.05 -7.94
CA ASN A 387 -58.11 11.75 -7.06
C ASN A 387 -58.88 12.86 -7.79
N LEU A 388 -58.19 13.71 -8.56
CA LEU A 388 -58.81 14.76 -9.38
C LEU A 388 -59.74 14.18 -10.45
N ASN A 389 -59.40 13.04 -11.05
CA ASN A 389 -60.24 12.36 -12.03
C ASN A 389 -61.51 11.77 -11.38
N GLU A 390 -61.41 11.27 -10.14
CA GLU A 390 -62.58 10.83 -9.36
C GLU A 390 -63.49 12.01 -8.97
N VAL A 391 -62.93 13.13 -8.50
CA VAL A 391 -63.68 14.37 -8.22
C VAL A 391 -64.34 14.90 -9.50
N LYS A 392 -63.62 14.95 -10.62
CA LYS A 392 -64.15 15.34 -11.92
C LYS A 392 -65.32 14.44 -12.35
N LYS A 393 -65.24 13.12 -12.09
CA LYS A 393 -66.33 12.18 -12.38
C LYS A 393 -67.58 12.47 -11.53
N LYS A 394 -67.41 12.79 -10.24
CA LYS A 394 -68.51 13.21 -9.34
C LYS A 394 -69.15 14.52 -9.82
N MET A 395 -68.36 15.57 -10.04
CA MET A 395 -68.84 16.85 -10.56
C MET A 395 -69.52 16.71 -11.93
N SER A 396 -68.99 15.85 -12.81
CA SER A 396 -69.62 15.61 -14.13
C SER A 396 -70.97 14.90 -13.98
N SER A 397 -71.11 13.98 -13.01
CA SER A 397 -72.41 13.36 -12.68
C SER A 397 -73.41 14.37 -12.13
N GLU A 398 -72.99 15.24 -11.21
CA GLU A 398 -73.82 16.32 -10.66
C GLU A 398 -74.25 17.32 -11.75
N ILE A 399 -73.35 17.67 -12.68
CA ILE A 399 -73.67 18.52 -13.84
C ILE A 399 -74.70 17.84 -14.76
N GLU A 400 -74.57 16.54 -15.00
CA GLU A 400 -75.51 15.80 -15.86
C GLU A 400 -76.90 15.69 -15.20
N GLU A 401 -76.94 15.51 -13.88
CA GLU A 401 -78.17 15.52 -13.07
C GLU A 401 -78.84 16.89 -13.06
N LEU A 402 -78.09 17.98 -12.79
CA LEU A 402 -78.60 19.35 -12.84
C LEU A 402 -79.08 19.77 -14.25
N LYS A 403 -78.40 19.34 -15.33
CA LYS A 403 -78.89 19.57 -16.70
C LYS A 403 -80.24 18.91 -16.92
N LYS A 404 -80.41 17.67 -16.45
CA LYS A 404 -81.67 16.93 -16.58
C LYS A 404 -82.79 17.60 -15.78
N ASP A 405 -82.50 18.05 -14.54
CA ASP A 405 -83.46 18.80 -13.74
C ASP A 405 -83.88 20.11 -14.43
N VAL A 406 -82.94 20.81 -15.08
CA VAL A 406 -83.27 21.99 -15.91
C VAL A 406 -84.15 21.61 -17.11
N GLU A 407 -83.84 20.53 -17.82
CA GLU A 407 -84.62 20.06 -18.99
C GLU A 407 -86.05 19.62 -18.60
N ASP A 408 -86.20 18.95 -17.45
CA ASP A 408 -87.49 18.57 -16.86
C ASP A 408 -88.28 19.81 -16.38
N LEU A 409 -87.61 20.83 -15.84
CA LEU A 409 -88.21 22.13 -15.48
C LEU A 409 -88.61 22.94 -16.71
N GLU A 410 -87.80 22.97 -17.77
CA GLU A 410 -88.13 23.62 -19.05
C GLU A 410 -89.34 22.95 -19.73
N SER A 411 -89.40 21.61 -19.73
CA SER A 411 -90.59 20.87 -20.20
C SER A 411 -91.84 21.21 -19.39
N SER A 412 -91.69 21.39 -18.07
CA SER A 412 -92.78 21.77 -17.17
C SER A 412 -93.23 23.22 -17.39
N LEU A 413 -92.30 24.14 -17.61
CA LEU A 413 -92.57 25.53 -17.97
C LEU A 413 -93.31 25.63 -19.31
N GLN A 414 -92.85 24.89 -20.32
CA GLN A 414 -93.47 24.88 -21.66
C GLN A 414 -94.92 24.37 -21.61
N LYS A 415 -95.21 23.36 -20.78
CA LYS A 415 -96.59 22.89 -20.52
C LYS A 415 -97.44 23.99 -19.85
N ALA A 416 -96.90 24.65 -18.83
CA ALA A 416 -97.60 25.76 -18.15
C ALA A 416 -97.86 26.95 -19.10
N GLU A 417 -96.95 27.24 -20.02
CA GLU A 417 -97.14 28.27 -21.06
C GLU A 417 -98.20 27.87 -22.10
N GLN A 418 -98.26 26.60 -22.52
CA GLN A 418 -99.33 26.09 -23.38
C GLN A 418 -100.70 26.13 -22.69
N GLU A 419 -100.77 25.75 -21.40
CA GLU A 419 -102.00 25.90 -20.61
C GLU A 419 -102.43 27.37 -20.51
N LYS A 420 -101.49 28.28 -20.24
CA LYS A 420 -101.73 29.72 -20.23
C LYS A 420 -102.26 30.22 -21.58
N GLN A 421 -101.63 29.89 -22.70
CA GLN A 421 -102.12 30.28 -24.03
C GLN A 421 -103.52 29.73 -24.31
N THR A 422 -103.82 28.52 -23.84
CA THR A 422 -105.16 27.92 -23.96
C THR A 422 -106.19 28.71 -23.15
N LYS A 423 -105.83 29.19 -21.94
CA LYS A 423 -106.68 30.07 -21.12
C LYS A 423 -106.84 31.47 -21.73
N ASP A 424 -105.78 32.09 -22.23
CA ASP A 424 -105.83 33.40 -22.89
C ASP A 424 -106.73 33.35 -24.14
N ASN A 425 -106.70 32.25 -24.90
CA ASN A 425 -107.61 32.04 -26.04
C ASN A 425 -109.07 31.87 -25.59
N GLN A 426 -109.34 31.12 -24.50
CA GLN A 426 -110.70 31.03 -23.92
C GLN A 426 -111.23 32.41 -23.49
N ILE A 427 -110.39 33.24 -22.88
CA ILE A 427 -110.75 34.60 -22.47
C ILE A 427 -111.09 35.47 -23.70
N ARG A 428 -110.31 35.38 -24.79
CA ARG A 428 -110.59 36.11 -26.04
C ARG A 428 -111.92 35.69 -26.68
N THR A 429 -112.26 34.40 -26.66
CA THR A 429 -113.55 33.93 -27.18
C THR A 429 -114.71 34.51 -26.36
N LEU A 430 -114.63 34.48 -25.03
CA LEU A 430 -115.65 35.06 -24.15
C LEU A 430 -115.78 36.58 -24.31
N GLN A 431 -114.67 37.29 -24.54
CA GLN A 431 -114.69 38.73 -24.83
C GLN A 431 -115.37 39.06 -26.18
N ALA A 432 -115.22 38.20 -27.19
CA ALA A 432 -115.90 38.35 -28.48
C ALA A 432 -117.41 38.09 -28.36
N GLU A 433 -117.83 37.08 -27.57
CA GLU A 433 -119.24 36.79 -27.31
C GLU A 433 -119.94 37.95 -26.58
N MET A 434 -119.28 38.59 -25.61
CA MET A 434 -119.81 39.79 -24.95
C MET A 434 -120.08 40.94 -25.94
N ALA A 435 -119.12 41.24 -26.82
CA ALA A 435 -119.27 42.32 -27.81
C ALA A 435 -120.45 42.09 -28.78
N GLN A 436 -120.73 40.82 -29.12
CA GLN A 436 -121.87 40.46 -29.98
C GLN A 436 -123.23 40.64 -29.27
N GLN A 437 -123.28 40.50 -27.94
CA GLN A 437 -124.50 40.78 -27.17
C GLN A 437 -124.81 42.28 -27.12
N ASP A 438 -123.79 43.14 -26.93
CA ASP A 438 -123.95 44.60 -26.95
C ASP A 438 -124.48 45.12 -28.30
N GLU A 439 -123.99 44.59 -29.42
CA GLU A 439 -124.47 44.98 -30.77
C GLU A 439 -125.94 44.60 -31.01
N THR A 440 -126.42 43.54 -30.33
CA THR A 440 -127.82 43.09 -30.40
C THR A 440 -128.75 44.02 -29.64
N ILE A 441 -128.32 44.53 -28.47
CA ILE A 441 -129.06 45.50 -27.65
C ILE A 441 -129.21 46.85 -28.40
N GLY A 442 -128.21 47.23 -29.21
CA GLY A 442 -128.25 48.45 -30.02
C GLY A 442 -129.35 48.48 -31.10
N LYS A 443 -129.72 47.33 -31.68
CA LYS A 443 -130.74 47.24 -32.74
C LYS A 443 -132.16 47.40 -32.19
N LEU A 444 -132.49 46.73 -31.09
CA LEU A 444 -133.84 46.76 -30.48
C LEU A 444 -134.27 48.18 -30.03
N ASN A 445 -133.33 49.02 -29.61
CA ASN A 445 -133.62 50.40 -29.22
C ASN A 445 -133.95 51.33 -30.41
N LYS A 446 -133.61 50.94 -31.64
CA LYS A 446 -133.82 51.78 -32.84
C LYS A 446 -135.22 51.60 -33.43
N ASP A 447 -135.78 50.39 -33.37
CA ASP A 447 -137.10 50.07 -33.92
C ASP A 447 -138.25 50.64 -33.08
N LYS A 448 -138.07 50.77 -31.75
CA LYS A 448 -139.07 51.39 -30.85
C LYS A 448 -139.40 52.83 -31.26
N LYS A 449 -138.42 53.58 -31.75
CA LYS A 449 -138.55 55.04 -31.96
C LYS A 449 -139.31 55.42 -33.24
N ASN A 450 -139.35 54.52 -34.24
CA ASN A 450 -139.99 54.80 -35.54
C ASN A 450 -141.50 54.49 -35.57
N LEU A 451 -142.04 53.77 -34.57
CA LEU A 451 -143.47 53.41 -34.51
C LEU A 451 -144.34 54.44 -33.76
N GLU A 452 -143.76 55.26 -32.88
CA GLU A 452 -144.52 56.23 -32.08
C GLU A 452 -144.92 57.49 -32.88
N GLU A 453 -144.21 57.82 -33.97
CA GLU A 453 -144.36 59.09 -34.70
C GLU A 453 -145.42 59.04 -35.83
N GLN A 454 -145.93 57.85 -36.18
CA GLN A 454 -146.86 57.67 -37.31
C GLN A 454 -148.35 57.65 -36.90
N ASN A 455 -148.68 57.60 -35.60
CA ASN A 455 -150.04 57.27 -35.13
C ASN A 455 -150.77 58.41 -34.37
N LYS A 456 -150.34 59.68 -34.51
CA LYS A 456 -151.00 60.81 -33.85
C LYS A 456 -151.11 62.08 -34.70
N ARG A 457 -151.46 61.91 -35.99
CA ARG A 457 -151.91 62.99 -36.91
C ARG A 457 -153.39 62.88 -37.30
N THR A 458 -154.17 62.09 -36.56
CA THR A 458 -155.59 61.78 -36.85
C THR A 458 -156.46 61.78 -35.59
N GLN A 459 -156.17 62.66 -34.63
CA GLN A 459 -157.10 62.95 -33.53
C GLN A 459 -157.01 64.40 -33.03
N GLU A 460 -157.04 65.35 -33.97
CA GLU A 460 -157.44 66.73 -33.71
C GLU A 460 -158.93 66.89 -34.06
N ALA A 461 -159.80 66.69 -33.07
CA ALA A 461 -161.17 67.21 -33.06
C ALA A 461 -161.72 67.11 -31.63
N LEU A 462 -162.02 68.29 -31.08
CA LEU A 462 -163.29 68.66 -30.45
C LEU A 462 -164.20 67.54 -29.92
N GLN A 463 -164.84 67.68 -28.76
CA GLN A 463 -164.80 68.79 -27.79
C GLN A 463 -165.37 68.23 -26.47
N ALA A 464 -164.92 68.82 -25.38
CA ALA A 464 -165.53 68.77 -24.06
C ALA A 464 -167.06 68.68 -24.05
N GLU A 465 -167.57 67.79 -23.20
CA GLU A 465 -168.75 67.90 -22.32
C GLU A 465 -168.61 66.66 -21.40
N GLU A 466 -167.96 66.81 -20.25
CA GLU A 466 -168.57 67.22 -18.97
C GLU A 466 -169.22 66.05 -18.22
N ASP A 467 -168.69 65.84 -17.02
CA ASP A 467 -169.40 65.53 -15.79
C ASP A 467 -170.54 64.49 -15.79
N LYS A 468 -170.33 63.42 -14.98
CA LYS A 468 -171.01 63.35 -13.66
C LYS A 468 -170.63 62.18 -12.77
N MET A 469 -170.64 62.48 -11.45
CA MET A 469 -170.94 61.60 -10.29
C MET A 469 -169.85 60.54 -9.98
N GLU A 470 -169.37 60.35 -8.74
CA GLU A 470 -169.71 60.77 -7.36
C GLU A 470 -168.42 60.62 -6.49
N GLU A 471 -168.22 61.12 -5.26
CA GLU A 471 -168.76 62.23 -4.45
C GLU A 471 -167.87 62.37 -3.17
N ASN A 472 -167.81 63.57 -2.55
CA ASN A 472 -167.13 64.03 -1.30
C ASN A 472 -165.77 64.79 -1.47
N LEU A 473 -165.55 66.07 -1.05
CA LEU A 473 -166.42 67.11 -0.46
C LEU A 473 -165.80 68.57 -0.49
N ALA A 474 -166.56 69.57 -1.01
CA ALA A 474 -166.64 71.05 -0.69
C ALA A 474 -165.69 72.22 -1.20
N ARG A 475 -166.29 73.11 -2.06
CA ARG A 475 -166.27 74.63 -2.12
C ARG A 475 -165.00 75.41 -2.62
N GLU A 476 -164.95 76.70 -3.05
CA GLU A 476 -165.80 77.81 -3.65
C GLU A 476 -164.84 78.96 -4.15
N GLN A 477 -164.86 79.64 -5.32
CA GLN A 477 -165.74 80.63 -6.05
C GLN A 477 -165.30 82.15 -6.12
N LYS A 478 -165.22 82.69 -7.38
CA LYS A 478 -165.51 84.05 -8.02
C LYS A 478 -165.63 85.37 -7.17
N ILE A 479 -165.45 86.64 -7.64
CA ILE A 479 -165.37 87.33 -8.99
C ILE A 479 -164.69 88.77 -8.96
N ARG A 480 -164.66 89.51 -10.11
CA ARG A 480 -164.30 90.95 -10.43
C ARG A 480 -163.89 91.98 -9.32
N GLY A 481 -162.98 92.92 -9.66
CA GLY A 481 -163.07 94.35 -9.23
C GLY A 481 -161.76 95.12 -8.88
N ASP A 482 -161.45 96.15 -9.68
CA ASP A 482 -160.75 97.42 -9.37
C ASP A 482 -159.27 97.55 -8.91
N VAL A 483 -158.73 98.74 -9.22
CA VAL A 483 -157.31 99.13 -9.38
C VAL A 483 -156.57 99.51 -8.08
N GLU A 484 -157.17 99.36 -6.89
CA GLU A 484 -156.62 99.91 -5.64
C GLU A 484 -156.04 98.91 -4.61
N LYS A 485 -155.79 97.65 -4.98
CA LYS A 485 -155.08 96.68 -4.10
C LYS A 485 -153.70 96.22 -4.59
N SER A 486 -153.22 96.75 -5.71
CA SER A 486 -151.92 96.45 -6.33
C SER A 486 -150.69 97.00 -5.57
N LYS A 487 -150.81 97.29 -4.27
CA LYS A 487 -149.73 97.85 -3.41
C LYS A 487 -149.28 96.92 -2.27
N ARG A 488 -149.87 95.71 -2.14
CA ARG A 488 -149.54 94.77 -1.03
C ARG A 488 -149.18 93.34 -1.46
N LYS A 489 -148.84 93.11 -2.73
CA LYS A 489 -148.36 91.80 -3.21
C LYS A 489 -146.88 91.78 -3.62
N LEU A 490 -146.32 92.91 -4.06
CA LEU A 490 -144.90 93.04 -4.41
C LEU A 490 -143.93 93.01 -3.20
N GLU A 491 -144.44 93.07 -1.97
CA GLU A 491 -143.63 92.93 -0.75
C GLU A 491 -143.37 91.45 -0.37
N GLY A 492 -144.10 90.49 -0.97
CA GLY A 492 -143.93 89.05 -0.73
C GLY A 492 -142.83 88.42 -1.59
N ASP A 493 -142.84 88.73 -2.89
CA ASP A 493 -141.91 88.12 -3.87
C ASP A 493 -140.45 88.56 -3.64
N LEU A 494 -140.24 89.72 -3.01
CA LEU A 494 -138.92 90.20 -2.57
C LEU A 494 -138.36 89.38 -1.38
N LYS A 495 -139.21 88.70 -0.60
CA LYS A 495 -138.77 87.94 0.58
C LYS A 495 -138.37 86.50 0.23
N ALA A 496 -139.14 85.83 -0.62
CA ALA A 496 -138.81 84.48 -1.08
C ALA A 496 -137.51 84.45 -1.93
N THR A 497 -137.26 85.49 -2.72
CA THR A 497 -136.00 85.62 -3.47
C THR A 497 -134.80 85.87 -2.55
N GLN A 498 -134.97 86.62 -1.46
CA GLN A 498 -133.92 86.82 -0.46
C GLN A 498 -133.56 85.51 0.27
N GLU A 499 -134.56 84.72 0.68
CA GLU A 499 -134.33 83.41 1.32
C GLU A 499 -133.56 82.44 0.39
N THR A 500 -133.87 82.40 -0.91
CA THR A 500 -133.10 81.59 -1.87
C THR A 500 -131.65 82.07 -2.12
N VAL A 501 -131.36 83.36 -1.93
CA VAL A 501 -129.99 83.89 -2.03
C VAL A 501 -129.20 83.51 -0.78
N ASP A 502 -129.80 83.64 0.40
CA ASP A 502 -129.15 83.28 1.68
C ASP A 502 -128.82 81.78 1.74
N ASP A 503 -129.69 80.89 1.23
CA ASP A 503 -129.42 79.45 1.12
C ASP A 503 -128.28 79.14 0.12
N LEU A 504 -128.21 79.83 -1.02
CA LEU A 504 -127.13 79.67 -1.99
C LEU A 504 -125.79 80.22 -1.46
N GLU A 505 -125.79 81.30 -0.70
CA GLU A 505 -124.59 81.76 0.02
C GLU A 505 -124.13 80.74 1.07
N ARG A 506 -125.06 80.02 1.69
CA ARG A 506 -124.73 78.98 2.69
C ARG A 506 -124.08 77.76 2.03
N VAL A 507 -124.66 77.24 0.95
CA VAL A 507 -124.08 76.14 0.16
C VAL A 507 -122.71 76.53 -0.41
N LYS A 508 -122.54 77.78 -0.84
CA LYS A 508 -121.24 78.30 -1.30
C LYS A 508 -120.19 78.25 -0.18
N ARG A 509 -120.51 78.72 1.03
CA ARG A 509 -119.58 78.67 2.19
C ARG A 509 -119.20 77.23 2.55
N ASP A 510 -120.15 76.30 2.54
CA ASP A 510 -119.88 74.89 2.84
C ASP A 510 -118.95 74.24 1.79
N LEU A 511 -119.12 74.57 0.50
CA LEU A 511 -118.23 74.11 -0.58
C LEU A 511 -116.84 74.75 -0.49
N GLU A 512 -116.75 76.05 -0.18
CA GLU A 512 -115.47 76.73 0.04
C GLU A 512 -114.71 76.13 1.25
N GLU A 513 -115.42 75.74 2.32
CA GLU A 513 -114.79 75.07 3.46
C GLU A 513 -114.33 73.64 3.14
N GLN A 514 -115.11 72.87 2.38
CA GLN A 514 -114.68 71.54 1.92
C GLN A 514 -113.46 71.61 0.99
N LEU A 515 -113.41 72.57 0.07
CA LEU A 515 -112.26 72.79 -0.80
C LEU A 515 -111.01 73.08 0.04
N ARG A 516 -111.13 73.99 1.01
CA ARG A 516 -110.04 74.38 1.92
C ARG A 516 -109.52 73.23 2.79
N ARG A 517 -110.40 72.30 3.19
CA ARG A 517 -110.01 71.05 3.88
C ARG A 517 -109.24 70.11 2.94
N LYS A 518 -109.65 69.99 1.67
CA LYS A 518 -108.95 69.16 0.68
C LYS A 518 -107.61 69.74 0.26
N GLU A 519 -107.48 71.06 0.15
CA GLU A 519 -106.21 71.75 -0.07
C GLU A 519 -105.23 71.52 1.10
N ALA A 520 -105.71 71.58 2.35
CA ALA A 520 -104.89 71.26 3.52
C ALA A 520 -104.45 69.77 3.56
N GLU A 521 -105.33 68.85 3.16
CA GLU A 521 -105.03 67.41 3.09
C GLU A 521 -104.00 67.09 2.00
N ILE A 522 -104.10 67.74 0.83
CA ILE A 522 -103.09 67.65 -0.25
C ILE A 522 -101.75 68.23 0.21
N SER A 523 -101.74 69.39 0.86
CA SER A 523 -100.51 70.00 1.40
C SER A 523 -99.82 69.09 2.43
N GLY A 524 -100.59 68.43 3.31
CA GLY A 524 -100.06 67.47 4.27
C GLY A 524 -99.50 66.18 3.63
N LEU A 525 -100.03 65.75 2.48
CA LEU A 525 -99.50 64.62 1.73
C LEU A 525 -98.21 64.98 0.97
N SER A 526 -98.14 66.17 0.36
CA SER A 526 -96.91 66.66 -0.28
C SER A 526 -95.75 66.78 0.71
N GLY A 527 -95.99 67.30 1.91
CA GLY A 527 -94.94 67.39 2.94
C GLY A 527 -94.37 66.01 3.33
N LYS A 528 -95.23 64.99 3.50
CA LYS A 528 -94.77 63.61 3.76
C LYS A 528 -93.97 63.01 2.60
N PHE A 529 -94.33 63.33 1.36
CA PHE A 529 -93.59 62.88 0.19
C PHE A 529 -92.20 63.53 0.10
N GLU A 530 -92.07 64.81 0.47
CA GLU A 530 -90.78 65.50 0.58
C GLU A 530 -89.92 64.91 1.72
N ASP A 531 -90.51 64.61 2.88
CA ASP A 531 -89.82 63.94 4.01
C ASP A 531 -89.31 62.54 3.61
N GLU A 532 -90.12 61.72 2.93
CA GLU A 532 -89.68 60.40 2.46
C GLU A 532 -88.61 60.48 1.37
N GLN A 533 -88.69 61.44 0.44
CA GLN A 533 -87.60 61.70 -0.52
C GLN A 533 -86.30 62.11 0.19
N GLY A 534 -86.39 62.93 1.25
CA GLY A 534 -85.26 63.30 2.09
C GLY A 534 -84.60 62.09 2.76
N LEU A 535 -85.41 61.15 3.28
CA LEU A 535 -84.92 59.93 3.92
C LEU A 535 -84.23 58.98 2.91
N VAL A 536 -84.81 58.81 1.71
CA VAL A 536 -84.19 58.02 0.63
C VAL A 536 -82.84 58.62 0.22
N ALA A 537 -82.75 59.95 0.10
CA ALA A 537 -81.50 60.63 -0.22
C ALA A 537 -80.42 60.47 0.87
N GLN A 538 -80.80 60.42 2.16
CA GLN A 538 -79.85 60.10 3.23
C GLN A 538 -79.36 58.65 3.18
N LEU A 539 -80.26 57.68 2.98
CA LEU A 539 -79.92 56.27 2.91
C LEU A 539 -78.99 55.96 1.71
N GLN A 540 -79.22 56.60 0.55
CA GLN A 540 -78.33 56.46 -0.61
C GLN A 540 -76.91 56.98 -0.37
N ARG A 541 -76.72 58.06 0.42
CA ARG A 541 -75.38 58.52 0.83
C ARG A 541 -74.69 57.51 1.75
N LYS A 542 -75.45 56.98 2.72
CA LYS A 542 -74.93 56.03 3.71
C LYS A 542 -74.52 54.69 3.09
N ILE A 543 -75.24 54.23 2.06
CA ILE A 543 -74.85 53.07 1.25
C ILE A 543 -73.53 53.34 0.53
N LYS A 544 -73.35 54.52 -0.08
CA LYS A 544 -72.08 54.89 -0.73
C LYS A 544 -70.90 54.93 0.25
N GLU A 545 -71.05 55.55 1.42
CA GLU A 545 -69.99 55.60 2.44
C GLU A 545 -69.56 54.19 2.89
N LEU A 546 -70.52 53.28 3.09
CA LEU A 546 -70.22 51.89 3.46
C LEU A 546 -69.55 51.12 2.32
N GLN A 547 -69.92 51.37 1.06
CA GLN A 547 -69.26 50.77 -0.10
C GLN A 547 -67.79 51.20 -0.21
N THR A 548 -67.48 52.50 -0.07
CA THR A 548 -66.09 52.97 -0.07
C THR A 548 -65.30 52.36 1.09
N ARG A 549 -65.93 52.24 2.28
CA ARG A 549 -65.26 51.71 3.46
C ARG A 549 -64.95 50.22 3.40
N ILE A 550 -65.75 49.43 2.69
CA ILE A 550 -65.44 48.02 2.41
C ILE A 550 -64.22 47.93 1.49
N GLN A 551 -64.19 48.75 0.44
CA GLN A 551 -63.11 48.76 -0.56
C GLN A 551 -61.76 49.15 0.06
N GLU A 552 -61.73 50.15 0.94
CA GLU A 552 -60.54 50.51 1.74
C GLU A 552 -60.02 49.34 2.60
N LEU A 553 -60.92 48.61 3.27
CA LEU A 553 -60.55 47.50 4.14
C LEU A 553 -60.06 46.25 3.38
N GLU A 554 -60.52 46.06 2.14
CA GLU A 554 -60.02 45.02 1.24
C GLU A 554 -58.59 45.33 0.76
N GLU A 555 -58.32 46.58 0.34
CA GLU A 555 -56.97 47.04 -0.03
C GLU A 555 -55.97 46.96 1.14
N ASP A 556 -56.38 47.39 2.35
CA ASP A 556 -55.55 47.27 3.57
C ASP A 556 -55.19 45.82 3.89
N LEU A 557 -56.15 44.88 3.77
CA LEU A 557 -55.92 43.46 4.06
C LEU A 557 -54.95 42.81 3.06
N GLU A 558 -55.03 43.21 1.79
CA GLU A 558 -54.17 42.68 0.73
C GLU A 558 -52.75 43.26 0.81
N ALA A 559 -52.62 44.54 1.18
CA ALA A 559 -51.35 45.18 1.52
C ALA A 559 -50.65 44.53 2.72
N GLU A 560 -51.39 44.25 3.81
CA GLU A 560 -50.87 43.58 5.01
C GLU A 560 -50.35 42.16 4.70
N ARG A 561 -51.07 41.40 3.86
CA ARG A 561 -50.65 40.07 3.39
C ARG A 561 -49.36 40.14 2.55
N ALA A 562 -49.26 41.10 1.64
CA ALA A 562 -48.07 41.30 0.81
C ALA A 562 -46.85 41.73 1.64
N ALA A 563 -47.04 42.65 2.60
CA ALA A 563 -45.98 43.10 3.51
C ALA A 563 -45.45 41.95 4.37
N ARG A 564 -46.34 41.13 4.94
CA ARG A 564 -45.99 39.96 5.76
C ARG A 564 -45.17 38.93 4.98
N SER A 565 -45.62 38.55 3.78
CA SER A 565 -44.90 37.62 2.89
C SER A 565 -43.49 38.11 2.54
N LYS A 566 -43.33 39.42 2.30
CA LYS A 566 -42.04 40.04 1.97
C LYS A 566 -41.09 40.11 3.17
N ALA A 567 -41.60 40.40 4.36
CA ALA A 567 -40.83 40.40 5.61
C ALA A 567 -40.35 38.98 5.98
N GLU A 568 -41.20 37.97 5.78
CA GLU A 568 -40.90 36.56 6.08
C GLU A 568 -39.76 36.01 5.19
N LYS A 569 -39.82 36.25 3.86
CA LYS A 569 -38.75 35.90 2.92
C LYS A 569 -37.43 36.59 3.25
N SER A 570 -37.45 37.91 3.51
CA SER A 570 -36.25 38.67 3.84
C SER A 570 -35.56 38.14 5.11
N ARG A 571 -36.34 37.75 6.12
CA ARG A 571 -35.85 37.19 7.37
C ARG A 571 -35.29 35.77 7.22
N GLN A 572 -35.89 34.91 6.39
CA GLN A 572 -35.32 33.59 6.04
C GLN A 572 -33.97 33.75 5.33
N GLN A 573 -33.90 34.63 4.32
CA GLN A 573 -32.71 34.81 3.49
C GLN A 573 -31.50 35.34 4.28
N LEU A 574 -31.71 36.32 5.17
CA LEU A 574 -30.67 36.85 6.06
C LEU A 574 -30.14 35.78 7.04
N ASN A 575 -30.97 34.80 7.40
CA ASN A 575 -30.58 33.71 8.29
C ASN A 575 -29.73 32.66 7.55
N SER A 576 -30.14 32.27 6.34
CA SER A 576 -29.35 31.35 5.49
C SER A 576 -27.98 31.94 5.09
N GLU A 577 -27.89 33.25 4.87
CA GLU A 577 -26.64 33.91 4.47
C GLU A 577 -25.62 33.94 5.61
N LYS A 578 -26.08 33.99 6.87
CA LYS A 578 -25.24 33.86 8.06
C LYS A 578 -24.74 32.43 8.28
N THR A 579 -25.59 31.41 8.04
CA THR A 579 -25.17 30.00 8.20
C THR A 579 -24.19 29.58 7.13
N VAL A 580 -24.35 30.03 5.88
CA VAL A 580 -23.38 29.78 4.79
C VAL A 580 -21.99 30.32 5.16
N LYS A 581 -21.88 31.59 5.58
CA LYS A 581 -20.59 32.19 5.99
C LYS A 581 -19.92 31.49 7.16
N ALA A 582 -20.69 30.96 8.11
CA ALA A 582 -20.14 30.19 9.23
C ALA A 582 -19.56 28.85 8.76
N LEU A 583 -20.25 28.15 7.85
CA LEU A 583 -19.80 26.89 7.26
C LEU A 583 -18.57 27.10 6.35
N GLU A 584 -18.55 28.16 5.54
CA GLU A 584 -17.39 28.54 4.72
C GLU A 584 -16.13 28.73 5.58
N SER A 585 -16.26 29.46 6.71
CA SER A 585 -15.14 29.68 7.63
C SER A 585 -14.63 28.39 8.28
N GLN A 586 -15.52 27.46 8.62
CA GLN A 586 -15.12 26.15 9.18
C GLN A 586 -14.45 25.26 8.13
N LEU A 587 -14.97 25.25 6.90
CA LEU A 587 -14.42 24.47 5.80
C LEU A 587 -13.01 24.95 5.41
N GLN A 588 -12.78 26.25 5.45
CA GLN A 588 -11.46 26.85 5.23
C GLN A 588 -10.46 26.52 6.35
N GLU A 589 -10.90 26.45 7.61
CA GLU A 589 -10.06 26.04 8.75
C GLU A 589 -9.69 24.54 8.71
N VAL A 590 -10.61 23.68 8.25
CA VAL A 590 -10.33 22.25 7.99
C VAL A 590 -9.37 22.07 6.81
N SER A 591 -9.49 22.87 5.75
CA SER A 591 -8.58 22.84 4.60
C SER A 591 -7.13 23.14 5.00
N VAL A 592 -6.90 24.18 5.81
CA VAL A 592 -5.55 24.53 6.29
C VAL A 592 -4.93 23.39 7.11
N LYS A 593 -5.71 22.73 7.98
CA LYS A 593 -5.25 21.57 8.76
C LYS A 593 -4.93 20.36 7.87
N LEU A 594 -5.69 20.16 6.79
CA LEU A 594 -5.42 19.10 5.80
C LEU A 594 -4.12 19.38 5.02
N ASP A 595 -3.88 20.64 4.63
CA ASP A 595 -2.65 21.07 3.97
C ASP A 595 -1.42 20.87 4.89
N GLU A 596 -1.52 21.26 6.16
CA GLU A 596 -0.45 21.03 7.16
C GLU A 596 -0.18 19.54 7.40
N ALA A 597 -1.22 18.71 7.55
CA ALA A 597 -1.08 17.27 7.70
C ALA A 597 -0.41 16.63 6.46
N THR A 598 -0.81 17.05 5.26
CA THR A 598 -0.21 16.59 3.99
C THR A 598 1.26 17.01 3.87
N ARG A 599 1.62 18.20 4.37
CA ARG A 599 3.00 18.69 4.40
C ARG A 599 3.88 17.87 5.35
N ASN A 600 3.39 17.60 6.56
CA ASN A 600 4.08 16.76 7.54
C ASN A 600 4.28 15.32 7.02
N LEU A 601 3.29 14.76 6.33
CA LEU A 601 3.37 13.41 5.76
C LEU A 601 4.40 13.33 4.63
N ASN A 602 4.50 14.37 3.80
CA ASN A 602 5.55 14.50 2.79
C ASN A 602 6.96 14.68 3.40
N GLU A 603 7.11 15.46 4.48
CA GLU A 603 8.38 15.55 5.21
C GLU A 603 8.79 14.20 5.81
N GLN A 604 7.86 13.45 6.44
CA GLN A 604 8.13 12.10 6.94
C GLN A 604 8.47 11.10 5.83
N ALA A 605 7.83 11.18 4.66
CA ALA A 605 8.20 10.36 3.51
C ALA A 605 9.63 10.68 3.02
N SER A 606 10.00 11.97 2.98
CA SER A 606 11.33 12.40 2.55
C SER A 606 12.44 11.98 3.53
N THR A 607 12.20 12.06 4.85
CA THR A 607 13.17 11.62 5.86
C THR A 607 13.31 10.10 5.88
N LYS A 608 12.21 9.35 5.75
CA LYS A 608 12.22 7.89 5.57
C LYS A 608 13.04 7.45 4.35
N ALA A 609 12.88 8.13 3.22
CA ALA A 609 13.67 7.85 2.01
C ALA A 609 15.17 8.11 2.26
N ARG A 610 15.51 9.24 2.91
CA ARG A 610 16.89 9.62 3.24
C ARG A 610 17.56 8.61 4.19
N SER A 611 16.90 8.24 5.28
CA SER A 611 17.41 7.23 6.22
C SER A 611 17.51 5.85 5.58
N SER A 612 16.59 5.47 4.68
CA SER A 612 16.71 4.21 3.92
C SER A 612 17.92 4.22 2.99
N GLN A 613 18.28 5.37 2.43
CA GLN A 613 19.45 5.52 1.56
C GLN A 613 20.75 5.50 2.37
N GLU A 614 20.79 6.17 3.52
CA GLU A 614 21.92 6.13 4.47
C GLU A 614 22.19 4.70 4.98
N VAL A 615 21.14 3.92 5.28
CA VAL A 615 21.27 2.51 5.69
C VAL A 615 21.88 1.64 4.60
N SER A 616 21.48 1.85 3.33
CA SER A 616 22.07 1.13 2.19
C SER A 616 23.54 1.51 1.96
N GLU A 617 23.90 2.78 2.18
CA GLU A 617 25.28 3.26 2.06
C GLU A 617 26.16 2.69 3.19
N LEU A 618 25.65 2.66 4.43
CA LEU A 618 26.33 2.08 5.59
C LEU A 618 26.46 0.56 5.49
N GLN A 619 25.50 -0.16 4.92
CA GLN A 619 25.64 -1.58 4.60
C GLN A 619 26.76 -1.83 3.59
N ARG A 620 26.88 -1.01 2.55
CA ARG A 620 27.98 -1.09 1.57
C ARG A 620 29.34 -0.81 2.22
N GLN A 621 29.43 0.19 3.08
CA GLN A 621 30.65 0.50 3.83
C GLN A 621 31.02 -0.61 4.82
N LEU A 622 30.03 -1.27 5.44
CA LEU A 622 30.24 -2.43 6.30
C LEU A 622 30.85 -3.62 5.51
N GLU A 623 30.30 -3.95 4.34
CA GLU A 623 30.83 -5.01 3.47
C GLU A 623 32.25 -4.71 2.97
N GLU A 624 32.54 -3.45 2.59
CA GLU A 624 33.90 -3.02 2.23
C GLU A 624 34.87 -3.15 3.42
N ALA A 625 34.46 -2.73 4.63
CA ALA A 625 35.27 -2.84 5.84
C ALA A 625 35.53 -4.30 6.24
N GLU A 626 34.53 -5.18 6.21
CA GLU A 626 34.69 -6.61 6.49
C GLU A 626 35.60 -7.31 5.47
N SER A 627 35.49 -6.94 4.19
CA SER A 627 36.39 -7.40 3.12
C SER A 627 37.84 -6.97 3.36
N GLN A 628 38.06 -5.68 3.70
CA GLN A 628 39.40 -5.18 4.05
C GLN A 628 39.95 -5.88 5.29
N LEU A 629 39.16 -6.07 6.35
CA LEU A 629 39.60 -6.72 7.59
C LEU A 629 39.95 -8.20 7.38
N SER A 630 39.23 -8.90 6.49
CA SER A 630 39.56 -10.25 6.01
C SER A 630 40.91 -10.30 5.26
N GLN A 631 41.20 -9.32 4.40
CA GLN A 631 42.51 -9.21 3.73
C GLN A 631 43.63 -8.89 4.72
N LEU A 632 43.41 -7.95 5.64
CA LEU A 632 44.37 -7.58 6.69
C LEU A 632 44.71 -8.77 7.59
N ASN A 633 43.73 -9.61 7.95
CA ASN A 633 43.99 -10.81 8.75
C ASN A 633 44.87 -11.84 8.01
N LYS A 634 44.67 -12.03 6.70
CA LYS A 634 45.54 -12.89 5.88
C LYS A 634 46.99 -12.37 5.83
N ILE A 635 47.15 -11.06 5.60
CA ILE A 635 48.48 -10.40 5.58
C ILE A 635 49.16 -10.50 6.96
N LYS A 636 48.40 -10.27 8.04
CA LYS A 636 48.87 -10.41 9.43
C LYS A 636 49.36 -11.83 9.72
N GLN A 637 48.60 -12.87 9.36
CA GLN A 637 49.03 -14.27 9.52
C GLN A 637 50.31 -14.56 8.72
N GLN A 638 50.41 -14.09 7.48
CA GLN A 638 51.57 -14.28 6.63
C GLN A 638 52.83 -13.58 7.19
N LEU A 639 52.70 -12.33 7.64
CA LEU A 639 53.80 -11.58 8.26
C LEU A 639 54.23 -12.18 9.60
N SER A 640 53.30 -12.69 10.42
CA SER A 640 53.62 -13.39 11.66
C SER A 640 54.40 -14.69 11.40
N ALA A 641 54.02 -15.48 10.39
CA ALA A 641 54.76 -16.68 10.00
C ALA A 641 56.20 -16.36 9.53
N GLN A 642 56.36 -15.34 8.68
CA GLN A 642 57.69 -14.87 8.24
C GLN A 642 58.55 -14.34 9.39
N LEU A 643 57.92 -13.71 10.39
CA LEU A 643 58.62 -13.17 11.56
C LEU A 643 59.14 -14.29 12.48
N GLU A 644 58.41 -15.40 12.64
CA GLU A 644 58.89 -16.56 13.40
C GLU A 644 59.97 -17.37 12.64
N GLU A 645 59.88 -17.47 11.32
CA GLU A 645 60.95 -18.06 10.50
C GLU A 645 62.26 -17.25 10.60
N ALA A 646 62.14 -15.91 10.63
CA ALA A 646 63.28 -15.02 10.88
C ALA A 646 63.82 -15.09 12.32
N ARG A 647 62.96 -15.30 13.33
CA ARG A 647 63.35 -15.53 14.73
C ARG A 647 64.17 -16.81 14.87
N HIS A 648 63.66 -17.93 14.36
CA HIS A 648 64.39 -19.21 14.37
C HIS A 648 65.75 -19.10 13.68
N SER A 649 65.79 -18.45 12.51
CA SER A 649 67.05 -18.22 11.78
C SER A 649 68.07 -17.39 12.58
N LEU A 650 67.61 -16.37 13.31
CA LEU A 650 68.47 -15.55 14.17
C LEU A 650 68.95 -16.31 15.42
N GLU A 651 68.11 -17.16 16.02
CA GLU A 651 68.52 -18.01 17.14
C GLU A 651 69.60 -19.02 16.72
N ASP A 652 69.44 -19.69 15.58
CA ASP A 652 70.40 -20.68 15.10
C ASP A 652 71.76 -20.04 14.77
N GLU A 653 71.77 -18.89 14.08
CA GLU A 653 72.99 -18.12 13.84
C GLU A 653 73.61 -17.58 15.14
N SER A 654 72.81 -17.17 16.12
CA SER A 654 73.29 -16.71 17.43
C SER A 654 73.93 -17.84 18.24
N ARG A 655 73.36 -19.05 18.19
CA ARG A 655 73.94 -20.27 18.80
C ARG A 655 75.24 -20.66 18.10
N MET A 656 75.27 -20.61 16.76
CA MET A 656 76.47 -20.91 15.98
C MET A 656 77.60 -19.90 16.26
N LYS A 657 77.28 -18.61 16.33
CA LYS A 657 78.19 -17.55 16.81
C LYS A 657 78.70 -17.82 18.23
N ALA A 658 77.84 -18.20 19.17
CA ALA A 658 78.28 -18.48 20.54
C ALA A 658 79.27 -19.66 20.59
N LYS A 659 79.02 -20.71 19.80
CA LYS A 659 79.90 -21.87 19.66
C LYS A 659 81.26 -21.49 19.06
N LEU A 660 81.29 -20.78 17.93
CA LEU A 660 82.52 -20.35 17.26
C LEU A 660 83.37 -19.42 18.15
N ASN A 661 82.75 -18.52 18.92
CA ASN A 661 83.45 -17.70 19.91
C ASN A 661 84.08 -18.54 21.04
N GLY A 662 83.45 -19.66 21.42
CA GLY A 662 84.04 -20.62 22.37
C GLY A 662 85.25 -21.34 21.78
N GLU A 663 85.14 -21.83 20.54
CA GLU A 663 86.22 -22.51 19.81
C GLU A 663 87.44 -21.58 19.62
N VAL A 664 87.23 -20.30 19.26
CA VAL A 664 88.28 -19.27 19.16
C VAL A 664 88.96 -18.98 20.50
N ARG A 665 88.21 -18.94 21.62
CA ARG A 665 88.80 -18.74 22.96
C ARG A 665 89.68 -19.91 23.37
N ASN A 666 89.21 -21.14 23.13
CA ASN A 666 89.97 -22.35 23.45
C ASN A 666 91.27 -22.40 22.66
N LEU A 667 91.22 -22.20 21.33
CA LEU A 667 92.42 -22.21 20.49
C LEU A 667 93.40 -21.07 20.80
N THR A 668 92.91 -19.90 21.23
CA THR A 668 93.77 -18.82 21.75
C THR A 668 94.52 -19.29 23.02
N SER A 669 93.82 -19.91 23.98
CA SER A 669 94.44 -20.45 25.21
C SER A 669 95.43 -21.58 24.93
N ASP A 670 95.11 -22.47 23.98
CA ASP A 670 96.01 -23.54 23.55
C ASP A 670 97.27 -22.96 22.88
N LEU A 671 97.13 -21.91 22.07
CA LEU A 671 98.25 -21.20 21.44
C LEU A 671 99.14 -20.48 22.44
N ASP A 672 98.57 -19.90 23.50
CA ASP A 672 99.34 -19.22 24.54
C ASP A 672 100.11 -20.22 25.43
N SER A 673 99.50 -21.34 25.83
CA SER A 673 100.23 -22.42 26.52
C SER A 673 101.32 -23.07 25.63
N LEU A 674 101.10 -23.17 24.32
CA LEU A 674 102.12 -23.59 23.34
C LEU A 674 103.22 -22.55 23.09
N ARG A 675 102.98 -21.26 23.41
CA ARG A 675 104.01 -20.22 23.40
C ARG A 675 104.89 -20.34 24.64
N GLU A 676 104.29 -20.47 25.82
CA GLU A 676 105.00 -20.65 27.10
C GLU A 676 105.91 -21.88 27.06
N THR A 677 105.36 -23.06 26.71
CA THR A 677 106.15 -24.30 26.60
C THR A 677 107.24 -24.26 25.52
N LEU A 678 107.04 -23.51 24.43
CA LEU A 678 108.08 -23.28 23.43
C LEU A 678 109.21 -22.38 23.96
N GLU A 679 108.88 -21.33 24.72
CA GLU A 679 109.87 -20.43 25.34
C GLU A 679 110.68 -21.14 26.43
N GLU A 680 110.05 -22.00 27.24
CA GLU A 680 110.73 -22.87 28.21
C GLU A 680 111.73 -23.83 27.54
N GLU A 681 111.32 -24.59 26.52
CA GLU A 681 112.20 -25.50 25.79
C GLU A 681 113.29 -24.75 24.98
N GLN A 682 112.99 -23.56 24.45
CA GLN A 682 114.01 -22.70 23.81
C GLN A 682 115.05 -22.19 24.82
N SER A 683 114.64 -21.85 26.05
CA SER A 683 115.54 -21.46 27.14
C SER A 683 116.42 -22.63 27.59
N ALA A 684 115.81 -23.80 27.84
CA ALA A 684 116.52 -25.02 28.22
C ALA A 684 117.56 -25.45 27.16
N LYS A 685 117.19 -25.39 25.87
CA LYS A 685 118.12 -25.58 24.74
C LYS A 685 119.27 -24.55 24.78
N GLY A 686 118.98 -23.27 25.06
CA GLY A 686 119.98 -22.22 25.15
C GLY A 686 121.00 -22.47 26.27
N ASP A 687 120.54 -22.94 27.43
CA ASP A 687 121.41 -23.26 28.55
C ASP A 687 122.22 -24.55 28.32
N LEU A 688 121.63 -25.58 27.72
CA LEU A 688 122.38 -26.76 27.25
C LEU A 688 123.49 -26.36 26.27
N GLN A 689 123.20 -25.49 25.29
CA GLN A 689 124.20 -24.99 24.34
C GLN A 689 125.32 -24.18 25.02
N ARG A 690 125.02 -23.39 26.06
CA ARG A 690 126.03 -22.67 26.86
C ARG A 690 126.91 -23.63 27.67
N GLN A 691 126.33 -24.63 28.31
CA GLN A 691 127.08 -25.65 29.07
C GLN A 691 128.01 -26.46 28.15
N LEU A 692 127.50 -26.83 26.97
CA LEU A 692 128.22 -27.54 25.91
C LEU A 692 129.40 -26.70 25.38
N GLN A 693 129.20 -25.40 25.07
CA GLN A 693 130.29 -24.49 24.70
C GLN A 693 131.34 -24.34 25.80
N LYS A 694 130.90 -24.25 27.07
CA LYS A 694 131.82 -24.16 28.22
C LYS A 694 132.69 -25.42 28.35
N LEU A 695 132.08 -26.61 28.29
CA LEU A 695 132.80 -27.88 28.36
C LEU A 695 133.71 -28.11 27.15
N GLN A 696 133.29 -27.73 25.94
CA GLN A 696 134.16 -27.75 24.76
C GLN A 696 135.37 -26.81 24.92
N GLY A 697 135.17 -25.62 25.51
CA GLY A 697 136.25 -24.67 25.83
C GLY A 697 137.21 -25.20 26.92
N GLU A 698 136.69 -25.79 27.99
CA GLU A 698 137.48 -26.45 29.04
C GLU A 698 138.28 -27.65 28.49
N LEU A 699 137.66 -28.46 27.62
CA LEU A 699 138.32 -29.55 26.90
C LEU A 699 139.44 -29.03 25.97
N GLN A 700 139.21 -27.90 25.30
CA GLN A 700 140.23 -27.27 24.45
C GLN A 700 141.42 -26.74 25.27
N GLN A 701 141.17 -26.18 26.46
CA GLN A 701 142.21 -25.80 27.41
C GLN A 701 142.97 -27.02 27.96
N LEU A 702 142.28 -28.13 28.24
CA LEU A 702 142.92 -29.39 28.63
C LEU A 702 143.78 -29.99 27.51
N ARG A 703 143.36 -29.84 26.24
CA ARG A 703 144.16 -30.22 25.07
C ARG A 703 145.43 -29.37 24.92
N SER A 704 145.36 -28.06 25.14
CA SER A 704 146.54 -27.18 25.02
C SER A 704 147.50 -27.29 26.21
N ARG A 705 147.02 -27.70 27.39
CA ARG A 705 147.84 -27.87 28.61
C ARG A 705 148.58 -29.21 28.69
N GLY A 706 148.19 -30.21 27.88
CA GLY A 706 148.81 -31.54 27.84
C GLY A 706 150.16 -31.63 27.12
N GLY A 707 150.84 -30.52 26.87
CA GLY A 707 152.04 -30.45 26.03
C GLY A 707 153.39 -30.63 26.71
N GLY A 708 153.47 -31.00 28.00
CA GLY A 708 154.75 -31.07 28.70
C GLY A 708 154.80 -31.85 30.02
N GLY A 709 155.44 -33.03 29.97
CA GLY A 709 156.18 -33.63 31.07
C GLY A 709 155.44 -34.59 32.01
N GLY A 710 155.81 -35.88 31.94
CA GLY A 710 155.57 -36.87 33.01
C GLY A 710 154.51 -37.93 32.70
N ASP A 711 154.97 -39.14 32.36
CA ASP A 711 154.17 -40.28 31.89
C ASP A 711 153.00 -40.64 32.83
N VAL A 712 153.22 -40.57 34.15
CA VAL A 712 152.24 -40.96 35.18
C VAL A 712 151.06 -39.97 35.33
N ARG A 713 151.18 -38.72 34.83
CA ARG A 713 150.06 -37.76 34.79
C ARG A 713 149.25 -37.83 33.49
N SER A 714 149.67 -38.64 32.52
CA SER A 714 149.06 -38.73 31.20
C SER A 714 147.73 -39.50 31.25
N GLU A 715 147.68 -40.63 31.96
CA GLU A 715 146.48 -41.49 32.00
C GLU A 715 145.30 -40.83 32.71
N GLU A 716 145.50 -40.17 33.86
CA GLU A 716 144.43 -39.43 34.56
C GLU A 716 143.84 -38.32 33.68
N VAL A 717 144.68 -37.64 32.90
CA VAL A 717 144.26 -36.58 31.96
C VAL A 717 143.52 -37.17 30.75
N GLU A 718 143.92 -38.33 30.23
CA GLU A 718 143.17 -39.02 29.17
C GLU A 718 141.85 -39.62 29.67
N GLU A 719 141.78 -40.12 30.90
CA GLU A 719 140.51 -40.59 31.48
C GLU A 719 139.54 -39.42 31.72
N LEU A 720 140.05 -38.27 32.19
CA LEU A 720 139.26 -37.03 32.30
C LEU A 720 138.80 -36.52 30.93
N LYS A 721 139.64 -36.57 29.89
CA LYS A 721 139.22 -36.25 28.50
C LYS A 721 138.15 -37.21 28.00
N ARG A 722 138.24 -38.52 28.28
CA ARG A 722 137.19 -39.50 27.92
C ARG A 722 135.87 -39.18 28.62
N LYS A 723 135.90 -38.89 29.94
CA LYS A 723 134.71 -38.50 30.71
C LYS A 723 134.10 -37.19 30.22
N MET A 724 134.92 -36.18 29.90
CA MET A 724 134.45 -34.92 29.30
C MET A 724 133.86 -35.12 27.90
N ASN A 725 134.52 -35.89 27.02
CA ASN A 725 133.99 -36.19 25.68
C ASN A 725 132.65 -36.94 25.77
N ALA A 726 132.51 -37.89 26.69
CA ALA A 726 131.24 -38.59 26.93
C ALA A 726 130.14 -37.62 27.40
N LYS A 727 130.44 -36.69 28.33
CA LYS A 727 129.47 -35.68 28.80
C LYS A 727 129.12 -34.65 27.72
N ILE A 728 130.08 -34.29 26.85
CA ILE A 728 129.84 -33.43 25.68
C ILE A 728 128.90 -34.15 24.70
N GLN A 729 129.13 -35.42 24.40
CA GLN A 729 128.29 -36.21 23.50
C GLN A 729 126.86 -36.40 24.04
N GLU A 730 126.72 -36.58 25.35
CA GLU A 730 125.42 -36.64 26.05
C GLU A 730 124.67 -35.30 25.93
N LEU A 731 125.33 -34.17 26.24
CA LEU A 731 124.75 -32.83 26.12
C LEU A 731 124.46 -32.43 24.66
N GLU A 732 125.26 -32.88 23.69
CA GLU A 732 125.00 -32.72 22.26
C GLU A 732 123.72 -33.46 21.83
N SER A 733 123.53 -34.68 22.33
CA SER A 733 122.30 -35.46 22.10
C SER A 733 121.07 -34.81 22.75
N GLU A 734 121.20 -34.30 23.99
CA GLU A 734 120.12 -33.58 24.68
C GLU A 734 119.78 -32.25 23.97
N ALA A 735 120.77 -31.47 23.56
CA ALA A 735 120.58 -30.21 22.86
C ALA A 735 119.94 -30.38 21.47
N GLU A 736 120.31 -31.43 20.71
CA GLU A 736 119.69 -31.71 19.42
C GLU A 736 118.25 -32.27 19.59
N SER A 737 118.00 -33.02 20.67
CA SER A 737 116.64 -33.46 21.05
C SER A 737 115.74 -32.27 21.38
N ALA A 738 116.20 -31.35 22.24
CA ALA A 738 115.49 -30.11 22.56
C ALA A 738 115.25 -29.24 21.30
N LYS A 739 116.27 -29.09 20.44
CA LYS A 739 116.15 -28.40 19.14
C LYS A 739 115.11 -29.04 18.21
N SER A 740 115.02 -30.36 18.17
CA SER A 740 113.99 -31.09 17.42
C SER A 740 112.59 -30.83 17.98
N LYS A 741 112.42 -30.86 19.32
CA LYS A 741 111.16 -30.50 19.98
C LYS A 741 110.73 -29.06 19.68
N CYS A 742 111.60 -28.06 19.83
CA CYS A 742 111.28 -26.67 19.49
C CYS A 742 110.77 -26.57 18.05
N GLY A 743 111.42 -27.23 17.09
CA GLY A 743 111.00 -27.23 15.68
C GLY A 743 109.68 -27.96 15.40
N GLN A 744 109.23 -28.85 16.29
CA GLN A 744 107.90 -29.48 16.23
C GLN A 744 106.84 -28.57 16.86
N LEU A 745 107.15 -27.95 18.00
CA LEU A 745 106.28 -26.96 18.67
C LEU A 745 106.04 -25.74 17.78
N GLU A 746 107.06 -25.18 17.12
CA GLU A 746 106.95 -24.08 16.16
C GLU A 746 106.01 -24.40 14.98
N LYS A 747 106.11 -25.61 14.41
CA LYS A 747 105.19 -26.07 13.35
C LYS A 747 103.76 -26.23 13.85
N THR A 748 103.59 -26.68 15.08
CA THR A 748 102.27 -26.89 15.71
C THR A 748 101.61 -25.55 16.02
N LYS A 749 102.36 -24.60 16.59
CA LYS A 749 101.98 -23.20 16.79
C LYS A 749 101.58 -22.54 15.47
N ALA A 750 102.40 -22.64 14.43
CA ALA A 750 102.09 -22.06 13.11
C ALA A 750 100.79 -22.64 12.49
N ARG A 751 100.55 -23.95 12.65
CA ARG A 751 99.29 -24.58 12.19
C ARG A 751 98.08 -24.06 12.96
N LEU A 752 98.13 -24.10 14.30
CA LEU A 752 97.01 -23.67 15.14
C LEU A 752 96.74 -22.17 14.99
N GLN A 753 97.77 -21.35 14.74
CA GLN A 753 97.60 -19.93 14.46
C GLN A 753 96.87 -19.68 13.13
N GLY A 754 97.13 -20.47 12.09
CA GLY A 754 96.35 -20.42 10.85
C GLY A 754 94.90 -20.90 11.02
N GLU A 755 94.67 -21.92 11.86
CA GLU A 755 93.32 -22.39 12.21
C GLU A 755 92.53 -21.34 13.01
N LEU A 756 93.20 -20.60 13.91
CA LEU A 756 92.63 -19.46 14.63
C LEU A 756 92.26 -18.31 13.67
N GLU A 757 93.14 -17.94 12.74
CA GLU A 757 92.90 -16.88 11.74
C GLU A 757 91.70 -17.20 10.83
N ASP A 758 91.61 -18.43 10.29
CA ASP A 758 90.46 -18.86 9.48
C ASP A 758 89.14 -18.84 10.32
N LEU A 759 89.18 -19.25 11.61
CA LEU A 759 88.01 -19.21 12.51
C LEU A 759 87.58 -17.79 12.90
N MET A 760 88.53 -16.87 13.10
CA MET A 760 88.21 -15.45 13.36
C MET A 760 87.44 -14.82 12.19
N VAL A 761 87.83 -15.13 10.94
CA VAL A 761 87.11 -14.67 9.74
C VAL A 761 85.69 -15.25 9.65
N ASP A 762 85.47 -16.49 10.08
CA ASP A 762 84.14 -17.08 10.13
C ASP A 762 83.28 -16.50 11.29
N VAL A 763 83.89 -16.13 12.44
CA VAL A 763 83.24 -15.37 13.51
C VAL A 763 82.83 -13.97 13.05
N GLU A 764 83.68 -13.24 12.32
CA GLU A 764 83.33 -11.93 11.74
C GLU A 764 82.16 -12.05 10.75
N ARG A 765 82.15 -13.09 9.92
CA ARG A 765 81.05 -13.36 8.98
C ARG A 765 79.74 -13.66 9.71
N ALA A 766 79.77 -14.51 10.73
CA ALA A 766 78.60 -14.82 11.57
C ALA A 766 78.09 -13.58 12.33
N ASN A 767 78.98 -12.73 12.84
CA ASN A 767 78.61 -11.43 13.42
C ASN A 767 77.90 -10.50 12.41
N GLY A 768 78.42 -10.43 11.18
CA GLY A 768 77.81 -9.65 10.11
C GLY A 768 76.41 -10.14 9.72
N LEU A 769 76.23 -11.46 9.60
CA LEU A 769 74.93 -12.08 9.31
C LEU A 769 73.93 -11.88 10.46
N ALA A 770 74.33 -12.16 11.69
CA ALA A 770 73.48 -11.97 12.87
C ALA A 770 72.99 -10.51 12.98
N SER A 771 73.88 -9.51 12.83
CA SER A 771 73.48 -8.09 12.90
C SER A 771 72.57 -7.67 11.74
N GLN A 772 72.71 -8.26 10.54
CA GLN A 772 71.78 -8.02 9.43
C GLN A 772 70.40 -8.65 9.69
N LEU A 773 70.35 -9.85 10.26
CA LEU A 773 69.11 -10.53 10.64
C LEU A 773 68.39 -9.80 11.78
N GLU A 774 69.11 -9.35 12.80
CA GLU A 774 68.59 -8.56 13.92
C GLU A 774 67.99 -7.22 13.44
N ARG A 775 68.64 -6.52 12.49
CA ARG A 775 68.07 -5.33 11.84
C ARG A 775 66.81 -5.64 11.03
N LYS A 776 66.78 -6.75 10.29
CA LYS A 776 65.57 -7.19 9.57
C LYS A 776 64.44 -7.54 10.53
N GLN A 777 64.74 -8.28 11.60
CA GLN A 777 63.78 -8.65 12.64
C GLN A 777 63.19 -7.40 13.31
N ASN A 778 64.01 -6.40 13.63
CA ASN A 778 63.52 -5.14 14.21
C ASN A 778 62.64 -4.33 13.24
N ASN A 779 62.97 -4.30 11.95
CA ASN A 779 62.08 -3.72 10.93
C ASN A 779 60.77 -4.51 10.82
N PHE A 780 60.81 -5.85 10.79
CA PHE A 780 59.62 -6.69 10.80
C PHE A 780 58.76 -6.48 12.05
N ASN A 781 59.36 -6.45 13.25
CA ASN A 781 58.66 -6.15 14.50
C ASN A 781 57.94 -4.78 14.43
N ARG A 782 58.61 -3.75 13.90
CA ARG A 782 58.02 -2.41 13.71
C ARG A 782 56.86 -2.43 12.72
N THR A 783 57.05 -3.00 11.54
CA THR A 783 56.00 -3.13 10.52
C THR A 783 54.81 -3.95 11.05
N LEU A 784 55.07 -5.03 11.80
CA LEU A 784 54.02 -5.87 12.38
C LEU A 784 53.27 -5.14 13.51
N ALA A 785 53.93 -4.30 14.31
CA ALA A 785 53.27 -3.40 15.25
C ALA A 785 52.42 -2.33 14.56
N GLU A 786 52.89 -1.73 13.46
CA GLU A 786 52.13 -0.79 12.64
C GLU A 786 50.88 -1.46 12.00
N TRP A 787 50.99 -2.70 11.51
CA TRP A 787 49.85 -3.48 11.02
C TRP A 787 48.92 -3.99 12.13
N GLN A 788 49.43 -4.36 13.30
CA GLN A 788 48.60 -4.69 14.47
C GLN A 788 47.79 -3.48 14.92
N LYS A 789 48.39 -2.28 14.93
CA LYS A 789 47.68 -1.05 15.22
C LYS A 789 46.59 -0.80 14.18
N LYS A 790 46.92 -0.80 12.87
CA LYS A 790 45.91 -0.65 11.80
C LYS A 790 44.78 -1.68 11.90
N TYR A 791 45.10 -2.93 12.21
CA TYR A 791 44.11 -3.98 12.42
C TYR A 791 43.20 -3.69 13.62
N ALA A 792 43.75 -3.20 14.73
CA ALA A 792 42.97 -2.82 15.91
C ALA A 792 42.12 -1.55 15.65
N ASP A 793 42.67 -0.57 14.95
CA ASP A 793 41.97 0.66 14.55
C ASP A 793 40.79 0.30 13.63
N SER A 794 41.00 -0.49 12.57
CA SER A 794 39.91 -0.95 11.67
C SER A 794 38.94 -1.94 12.33
N GLN A 795 39.36 -2.71 13.34
CA GLN A 795 38.44 -3.53 14.12
C GLN A 795 37.55 -2.67 15.04
N ALA A 796 38.10 -1.60 15.63
CA ALA A 796 37.31 -0.64 16.40
C ALA A 796 36.34 0.16 15.51
N GLU A 797 36.76 0.52 14.28
CA GLU A 797 35.87 1.09 13.26
C GLU A 797 34.74 0.12 12.88
N LEU A 798 35.03 -1.17 12.68
CA LEU A 798 34.01 -2.19 12.42
C LEU A 798 33.05 -2.36 13.61
N GLU A 799 33.57 -2.43 14.84
CA GLU A 799 32.74 -2.57 16.06
C GLU A 799 31.86 -1.33 16.29
N ASN A 800 32.34 -0.13 15.98
CA ASN A 800 31.56 1.09 15.99
C ASN A 800 30.52 1.10 14.85
N ALA A 801 30.88 0.79 13.61
CA ALA A 801 29.95 0.70 12.49
C ALA A 801 28.85 -0.34 12.72
N GLN A 802 29.17 -1.49 13.31
CA GLN A 802 28.18 -2.50 13.72
C GLN A 802 27.32 -2.02 14.90
N ARG A 803 27.85 -1.23 15.84
CA ARG A 803 27.06 -0.61 16.91
C ARG A 803 26.11 0.45 16.35
N ASP A 804 26.57 1.27 15.42
CA ASP A 804 25.77 2.33 14.79
C ASP A 804 24.72 1.73 13.85
N ALA A 805 25.04 0.66 13.10
CA ALA A 805 24.07 -0.09 12.33
C ALA A 805 23.00 -0.77 13.21
N ARG A 806 23.35 -1.27 14.41
CA ARG A 806 22.37 -1.76 15.39
C ARG A 806 21.56 -0.61 15.99
N GLY A 807 22.17 0.54 16.23
CA GLY A 807 21.53 1.77 16.68
C GLY A 807 20.48 2.24 15.68
N GLN A 808 20.88 2.43 14.42
CA GLN A 808 19.99 2.76 13.31
C GLN A 808 18.96 1.67 13.02
N SER A 809 19.28 0.38 13.17
CA SER A 809 18.27 -0.69 13.04
C SER A 809 17.21 -0.60 14.15
N THR A 810 17.61 -0.22 15.37
CA THR A 810 16.70 0.08 16.48
C THR A 810 15.91 1.36 16.21
N GLU A 811 16.53 2.39 15.64
CA GLU A 811 15.89 3.64 15.25
C GLU A 811 14.91 3.43 14.08
N ILE A 812 15.21 2.54 13.12
CA ILE A 812 14.27 2.08 12.08
C ILE A 812 13.12 1.31 12.69
N PHE A 813 13.37 0.46 13.68
CA PHE A 813 12.29 -0.26 14.37
C PHE A 813 11.39 0.72 15.14
N ARG A 814 11.98 1.73 15.79
CA ARG A 814 11.27 2.83 16.44
C ARG A 814 10.52 3.71 15.45
N LEU A 815 11.13 4.09 14.33
CA LEU A 815 10.51 4.90 13.27
C LEU A 815 9.45 4.11 12.51
N LYS A 816 9.57 2.79 12.39
CA LYS A 816 8.48 1.92 11.92
C LYS A 816 7.34 1.91 12.91
N ALA A 817 7.60 1.68 14.19
CA ALA A 817 6.58 1.73 15.23
C ALA A 817 5.91 3.12 15.34
N GLN A 818 6.67 4.21 15.19
CA GLN A 818 6.12 5.57 15.12
C GLN A 818 5.38 5.86 13.81
N LEU A 819 5.77 5.23 12.70
CA LEU A 819 5.07 5.37 11.42
C LEU A 819 3.80 4.51 11.39
N GLU A 820 3.78 3.35 12.05
CA GLU A 820 2.59 2.57 12.36
C GLU A 820 1.69 3.31 13.35
N GLU A 821 2.23 3.91 14.41
CA GLU A 821 1.50 4.78 15.35
C GLU A 821 0.92 6.01 14.63
N VAL A 822 1.68 6.65 13.73
CA VAL A 822 1.17 7.74 12.88
C VAL A 822 0.20 7.24 11.82
N HIS A 823 0.30 5.98 11.36
CA HIS A 823 -0.70 5.35 10.50
C HIS A 823 -2.00 5.10 11.27
N GLU A 824 -1.92 4.55 12.48
CA GLU A 824 -3.04 4.37 13.42
C GLU A 824 -3.63 5.72 13.85
N GLN A 825 -2.83 6.78 13.98
CA GLN A 825 -3.34 8.13 14.25
C GLN A 825 -3.94 8.77 13.00
N MET A 826 -3.42 8.50 11.79
CA MET A 826 -4.03 8.91 10.52
C MET A 826 -5.35 8.16 10.26
N GLU A 827 -5.39 6.87 10.53
CA GLU A 827 -6.61 6.07 10.50
C GLU A 827 -7.55 6.46 11.62
N GLY A 828 -7.03 6.71 12.82
CA GLY A 828 -7.76 7.22 13.97
C GLY A 828 -8.41 8.56 13.67
N LEU A 829 -7.68 9.50 13.08
CA LEU A 829 -8.20 10.78 12.59
C LEU A 829 -9.11 10.61 11.37
N ARG A 830 -8.92 9.61 10.50
CA ARG A 830 -9.89 9.27 9.44
C ARG A 830 -11.19 8.71 10.04
N ARG A 831 -11.12 7.90 11.10
CA ARG A 831 -12.25 7.37 11.88
C ARG A 831 -12.92 8.49 12.69
N GLU A 832 -12.16 9.43 13.25
CA GLU A 832 -12.63 10.58 14.01
C GLU A 832 -13.23 11.66 13.09
N ASN A 833 -12.71 11.85 11.88
CA ASN A 833 -13.28 12.70 10.84
C ASN A 833 -14.52 12.04 10.20
N LYS A 834 -14.54 10.70 10.06
CA LYS A 834 -15.78 9.92 9.81
C LYS A 834 -16.81 10.14 10.94
N ASN A 835 -16.40 10.14 12.20
CA ASN A 835 -17.29 10.34 13.36
C ASN A 835 -17.72 11.80 13.55
N LEU A 836 -16.88 12.79 13.21
CA LEU A 836 -17.23 14.22 13.21
C LEU A 836 -18.13 14.56 12.02
N SER A 837 -17.91 13.95 10.85
CA SER A 837 -18.84 13.97 9.73
C SER A 837 -20.17 13.32 10.12
N GLY A 838 -20.13 12.17 10.81
CA GLY A 838 -21.29 11.51 11.43
C GLY A 838 -21.99 12.39 12.47
N MET A 839 -21.26 13.11 13.32
CA MET A 839 -21.82 14.06 14.28
C MET A 839 -22.36 15.32 13.62
N LEU A 840 -21.77 15.80 12.52
CA LEU A 840 -22.37 16.86 11.70
C LEU A 840 -23.67 16.38 11.07
N ILE A 841 -23.73 15.15 10.57
CA ILE A 841 -24.95 14.53 10.04
C ILE A 841 -26.01 14.39 11.14
N VAL A 842 -25.63 13.99 12.36
CA VAL A 842 -26.53 13.92 13.52
C VAL A 842 -26.97 15.30 14.01
N MET A 843 -26.09 16.32 14.02
CA MET A 843 -26.46 17.71 14.29
C MET A 843 -27.36 18.30 13.19
N TYR A 844 -27.17 17.90 11.93
CA TYR A 844 -28.03 18.27 10.81
C TYR A 844 -29.40 17.60 10.92
N TRP A 845 -29.49 16.38 11.45
CA TRP A 845 -30.76 15.75 11.83
C TRP A 845 -31.41 16.41 13.04
N ILE A 846 -30.65 16.83 14.05
CA ILE A 846 -31.17 17.52 15.25
C ILE A 846 -31.66 18.94 14.93
N ASN A 847 -30.98 19.68 14.04
CA ASN A 847 -31.41 21.01 13.56
C ASN A 847 -32.53 20.97 12.50
N ASN A 848 -32.95 19.79 12.02
CA ASN A 848 -34.14 19.62 11.17
C ASN A 848 -35.32 18.95 11.93
N ILE A 849 -35.19 18.74 13.25
CA ILE A 849 -36.24 18.23 14.14
C ILE A 849 -36.75 19.34 15.11
N ASN A 850 -36.26 20.57 14.96
CA ASN A 850 -36.91 21.83 15.37
C ASN A 850 -37.18 22.68 14.11
#